data_AF-A0A1I1S829-F1
#
_entry.id   AF-A0A1I1S829-F1
#
_cell.length_a   1.000
_cell.length_b   1.000
_cell.length_c   1.000
_cell.angle_alpha   90.00
_cell.angle_beta   90.00
_cell.angle_gamma   90.00
#
_symmetry.space_group_name_H-M   'P 1'
#
loop_
_entity.id
_entity.type
_entity.pdbx_description
1 polymer ?
#
loop_
_entity_poly.entity_id
_entity_poly.type
_entity_poly.pdbx_seq_one_letter_code
_entity_poly.pdbx_strand_id
1 'polypeptide(L)'
;MSQDRWQQHSITFTDRETRQRAITEHIGPTLLAAEEAGQLTGWWFMNKQPWPLRYRAAEPSPLIVSLLSGLTADRTVLSSARGIYEPETFAFGGTEAMEAAHELFHQDSRHLLAHQPRPGRLGRRETAVLLASAMMRAAGLDWFEQGDVWAKVADLRPAAGPMAPGRAAALAPAMRRLMTTDARSLCRPGGPLHGHVGWVDAFEQTGAALARLAADGLLTRGLRAVLAHHLIFHANRAGLPRGDQHAISHIAREVVMGSSDTTASPAEGTPPAVNVGAVTSQNTGTITPQETDAERLRNALVDRIRANGHARTAQVENALRTVPRHLFVPDATLEDAYANAPVHIKYDTDGTSISCASQPGVVALMLDQLDVRPGDRILELGAGSGYNAALLAHLAGPQGHVTTIDVDEDLVDGARTHLATAGCTNVQALTRDGALGHPEGAPYDRIIATVGAHGIPHAWLDQLAPGGRLLVPQRLKGSVARSVAWERHDGRWVSLSSEMNTFMPLRRGIADDDRRVVPLSADGSVRLQTPAGQHIDADALAGVLDQPRTEKWTGMTVRAMESPEWMELFVTCSVPSGLIRMLFPPTAKGTLLTDDPYPSSTAAVDKGALTYLARRLSPEKTPEGGKLWEFGVIGHGPGSDELAAKVADAIRTWDREYRDRTASFEIQPLDAPAPEDRPGVFAVTTPLNRIVVDWT
;
A
#
# COMPACT_ATOMS: atom_id res chain seq x y z
N MET A 1 41.49 7.23 -16.70
CA MET A 1 40.90 5.93 -17.07
C MET A 1 39.44 6.00 -16.70
N SER A 2 38.52 5.79 -17.65
CA SER A 2 37.08 5.87 -17.39
C SER A 2 36.69 4.84 -16.32
N GLN A 3 36.03 5.27 -15.24
CA GLN A 3 35.59 4.36 -14.18
C GLN A 3 34.48 3.47 -14.73
N ASP A 4 34.62 2.16 -14.51
CA ASP A 4 33.61 1.16 -14.81
C ASP A 4 32.29 1.52 -14.12
N ARG A 5 31.22 1.70 -14.91
CA ARG A 5 29.89 2.09 -14.42
C ARG A 5 28.82 1.10 -14.86
N TRP A 6 27.72 1.06 -14.13
CA TRP A 6 26.55 0.29 -14.52
C TRP A 6 25.83 0.94 -15.72
N GLN A 7 25.56 0.12 -16.72
CA GLN A 7 24.74 0.41 -17.89
C GLN A 7 23.43 -0.38 -17.76
N GLN A 8 22.31 0.20 -18.21
CA GLN A 8 21.01 -0.48 -18.19
C GLN A 8 20.32 -0.41 -19.57
N HIS A 9 19.75 -1.55 -19.97
CA HIS A 9 18.82 -1.66 -21.08
C HIS A 9 17.50 -2.24 -20.59
N SER A 10 16.38 -1.59 -20.93
CA SER A 10 15.03 -2.10 -20.74
C SER A 10 14.56 -2.70 -22.05
N ILE A 11 14.41 -4.03 -22.09
CA ILE A 11 14.15 -4.80 -23.32
C ILE A 11 12.72 -5.33 -23.29
N THR A 12 11.90 -4.91 -24.25
CA THR A 12 10.51 -5.35 -24.41
C THR A 12 10.45 -6.42 -25.49
N PHE A 13 9.89 -7.58 -25.16
CA PHE A 13 9.70 -8.69 -26.10
C PHE A 13 8.23 -8.77 -26.53
N THR A 14 7.96 -9.40 -27.67
CA THR A 14 6.60 -9.64 -28.19
C THR A 14 5.77 -10.52 -27.26
N ASP A 15 6.40 -11.58 -26.76
CA ASP A 15 5.76 -12.59 -25.94
C ASP A 15 6.81 -13.36 -25.11
N ARG A 16 6.32 -14.21 -24.22
CA ARG A 16 7.15 -14.95 -23.27
C ARG A 16 8.02 -16.02 -23.93
N GLU A 17 7.54 -16.66 -24.98
CA GLU A 17 8.26 -17.74 -25.67
C GLU A 17 9.42 -17.15 -26.46
N THR A 18 9.15 -16.09 -27.24
CA THR A 18 10.15 -15.32 -27.98
C THR A 18 11.22 -14.77 -27.05
N ARG A 19 10.83 -14.22 -25.89
CA ARG A 19 11.78 -13.81 -24.85
C ARG A 19 12.69 -14.95 -24.40
N GLN A 20 12.11 -16.09 -24.04
CA GLN A 20 12.89 -17.22 -23.52
C GLN A 20 13.88 -17.72 -24.56
N ARG A 21 13.44 -17.82 -25.82
CA ARG A 21 14.28 -18.22 -26.96
C ARG A 21 15.42 -17.22 -27.18
N ALA A 22 15.11 -15.93 -27.28
CA ALA A 22 16.11 -14.88 -27.46
C ALA A 22 17.14 -14.83 -26.33
N ILE A 23 16.72 -15.02 -25.08
CA ILE A 23 17.62 -15.07 -23.93
C ILE A 23 18.56 -16.28 -24.02
N THR A 24 18.02 -17.45 -24.33
CA THR A 24 18.81 -18.70 -24.35
C THR A 24 19.73 -18.78 -25.57
N GLU A 25 19.27 -18.36 -26.75
CA GLU A 25 19.97 -18.58 -28.02
C GLU A 25 20.89 -17.41 -28.41
N HIS A 26 20.61 -16.19 -27.94
CA HIS A 26 21.34 -15.00 -28.38
C HIS A 26 21.92 -14.17 -27.23
N ILE A 27 21.07 -13.70 -26.30
CA ILE A 27 21.50 -12.75 -25.26
C ILE A 27 22.47 -13.41 -24.28
N GLY A 28 22.13 -14.59 -23.77
CA GLY A 28 22.97 -15.33 -22.82
C GLY A 28 24.36 -15.64 -23.35
N PRO A 29 24.50 -16.30 -24.51
CA PRO A 29 25.80 -16.55 -25.14
C PRO A 29 26.61 -15.27 -25.38
N THR A 30 25.96 -14.18 -25.79
CA THR A 30 26.64 -12.90 -26.03
C THR A 30 27.16 -12.25 -24.75
N LEU A 31 26.39 -12.33 -23.65
CA LEU A 31 26.85 -11.84 -22.34
C LEU A 31 28.09 -12.58 -21.86
N LEU A 32 28.10 -13.91 -22.00
CA LEU A 32 29.26 -14.75 -21.67
C LEU A 32 30.47 -14.39 -22.54
N ALA A 33 30.29 -14.26 -23.85
CA ALA A 33 31.37 -13.90 -24.77
C ALA A 33 31.91 -12.48 -24.52
N ALA A 34 31.04 -11.52 -24.17
CA ALA A 34 31.44 -10.15 -23.86
C ALA A 34 32.22 -10.07 -22.54
N GLU A 35 31.88 -10.89 -21.55
CA GLU A 35 32.65 -11.05 -20.31
C GLU A 35 34.01 -11.71 -20.57
N GLU A 36 34.07 -12.81 -21.32
CA GLU A 36 35.32 -13.48 -21.70
C GLU A 36 36.27 -12.57 -22.50
N ALA A 37 35.70 -11.69 -23.33
CA ALA A 37 36.44 -10.67 -24.08
C ALA A 37 36.85 -9.45 -23.22
N GLY A 38 36.55 -9.44 -21.91
CA GLY A 38 36.88 -8.34 -21.01
C GLY A 38 36.08 -7.05 -21.26
N GLN A 39 34.96 -7.12 -22.00
CA GLN A 39 34.10 -5.96 -22.25
C GLN A 39 33.14 -5.69 -21.09
N LEU A 40 32.84 -6.71 -20.29
CA LEU A 40 31.95 -6.65 -19.12
C LEU A 40 32.71 -7.17 -17.90
N THR A 41 32.63 -6.46 -16.78
CA THR A 41 33.18 -6.92 -15.48
C THR A 41 32.10 -7.51 -14.57
N GLY A 42 30.84 -7.37 -14.94
CA GLY A 42 29.69 -7.98 -14.27
C GLY A 42 28.40 -7.66 -15.00
N TRP A 43 27.40 -8.52 -14.90
CA TRP A 43 26.10 -8.32 -15.54
C TRP A 43 25.02 -9.16 -14.89
N TRP A 44 23.78 -8.69 -14.96
CA TRP A 44 22.64 -9.35 -14.35
C TRP A 44 21.31 -8.87 -14.96
N PHE A 45 20.24 -9.65 -14.78
CA PHE A 45 18.91 -9.33 -15.33
C PHE A 45 17.78 -9.56 -14.32
N MET A 46 16.56 -9.12 -14.61
CA MET A 46 15.37 -9.53 -13.85
C MET A 46 14.29 -10.09 -14.77
N ASN A 47 13.60 -11.14 -14.35
CA ASN A 47 12.47 -11.68 -15.12
C ASN A 47 11.18 -10.89 -14.82
N LYS A 48 11.16 -9.61 -15.24
CA LYS A 48 9.98 -8.73 -15.31
C LYS A 48 9.83 -8.13 -16.71
N GLN A 49 8.75 -7.41 -16.98
CA GLN A 49 8.54 -6.67 -18.23
C GLN A 49 8.39 -5.18 -17.93
N PRO A 50 9.09 -4.28 -18.64
CA PRO A 50 10.21 -4.56 -19.56
C PRO A 50 11.34 -5.35 -18.88
N TRP A 51 12.09 -6.18 -19.62
CA TRP A 51 13.15 -7.04 -19.09
C TRP A 51 14.44 -6.23 -18.91
N PRO A 52 14.84 -5.87 -17.67
CA PRO A 52 16.03 -5.07 -17.48
C PRO A 52 17.28 -5.95 -17.56
N LEU A 53 18.21 -5.55 -18.43
CA LEU A 53 19.57 -6.05 -18.47
C LEU A 53 20.50 -4.97 -17.94
N ARG A 54 21.34 -5.32 -16.98
CA ARG A 54 22.36 -4.43 -16.41
C ARG A 54 23.72 -5.04 -16.58
N TYR A 55 24.70 -4.23 -16.94
CA TYR A 55 26.08 -4.67 -17.06
C TYR A 55 27.05 -3.55 -16.68
N ARG A 56 28.22 -3.92 -16.19
CA ARG A 56 29.27 -3.00 -15.76
C ARG A 56 30.33 -2.92 -16.85
N ALA A 57 30.53 -1.72 -17.38
CA ALA A 57 31.53 -1.40 -18.40
C ALA A 57 31.78 0.11 -18.44
N ALA A 58 33.03 0.50 -18.71
CA ALA A 58 33.44 1.89 -18.88
C ALA A 58 32.65 2.62 -19.99
N GLU A 59 32.41 1.91 -21.10
CA GLU A 59 31.66 2.34 -22.28
C GLU A 59 30.60 1.27 -22.62
N PRO A 60 29.49 1.61 -23.28
CA PRO A 60 28.52 0.61 -23.74
C PRO A 60 29.18 -0.47 -24.61
N SER A 61 29.02 -1.75 -24.23
CA SER A 61 29.65 -2.86 -24.95
C SER A 61 29.17 -2.91 -26.41
N PRO A 62 30.08 -2.88 -27.40
CA PRO A 62 29.73 -3.00 -28.81
C PRO A 62 28.99 -4.30 -29.13
N LEU A 63 29.36 -5.40 -28.47
CA LEU A 63 28.68 -6.70 -28.64
C LEU A 63 27.21 -6.64 -28.20
N ILE A 64 26.94 -6.05 -27.03
CA ILE A 64 25.57 -5.92 -26.52
C ILE A 64 24.76 -4.95 -27.36
N VAL A 65 25.34 -3.81 -27.77
CA VAL A 65 24.66 -2.83 -28.61
C VAL A 65 24.31 -3.41 -29.98
N SER A 66 25.25 -4.13 -30.61
CA SER A 66 25.04 -4.80 -31.89
C SER A 66 23.95 -5.87 -31.80
N LEU A 67 24.01 -6.72 -30.77
CA LEU A 67 23.01 -7.74 -30.49
C LEU A 67 21.60 -7.14 -30.38
N LEU A 68 21.41 -6.13 -29.52
CA LEU A 68 20.09 -5.55 -29.27
C LEU A 68 19.55 -4.82 -30.50
N SER A 69 20.45 -4.19 -31.28
CA SER A 69 20.07 -3.57 -32.56
C SER A 69 19.61 -4.63 -33.57
N GLY A 70 20.31 -5.76 -33.66
CA GLY A 70 19.94 -6.89 -34.52
C GLY A 70 18.58 -7.50 -34.14
N LEU A 71 18.38 -7.79 -32.86
CA LEU A 71 17.11 -8.32 -32.34
C LEU A 71 15.93 -7.33 -32.48
N THR A 72 16.22 -6.02 -32.55
CA THR A 72 15.18 -5.02 -32.83
C THR A 72 14.85 -4.98 -34.31
N ALA A 73 15.86 -5.09 -35.18
CA ALA A 73 15.70 -5.08 -36.63
C ALA A 73 14.93 -6.30 -37.15
N ASP A 74 15.14 -7.48 -36.57
CA ASP A 74 14.42 -8.71 -36.92
C ASP A 74 13.06 -8.86 -36.21
N ARG A 75 12.68 -7.89 -35.36
CA ARG A 75 11.44 -7.83 -34.56
C ARG A 75 11.31 -8.91 -33.49
N THR A 76 12.39 -9.57 -33.08
CA THR A 76 12.42 -10.43 -31.90
C THR A 76 12.24 -9.62 -30.61
N VAL A 77 12.78 -8.39 -30.59
CA VAL A 77 12.62 -7.38 -29.54
C VAL A 77 11.78 -6.23 -30.10
N LEU A 78 10.71 -5.86 -29.39
CA LEU A 78 9.84 -4.73 -29.76
C LEU A 78 10.54 -3.39 -29.55
N SER A 79 11.27 -3.26 -28.44
CA SER A 79 12.03 -2.06 -28.12
C SER A 79 13.16 -2.38 -27.15
N SER A 80 14.29 -1.70 -27.30
CA SER A 80 15.39 -1.69 -26.33
C SER A 80 15.76 -0.25 -25.99
N ALA A 81 15.44 0.19 -24.78
CA ALA A 81 15.72 1.54 -24.32
C ALA A 81 16.88 1.55 -23.32
N ARG A 82 17.82 2.50 -23.48
CA ARG A 82 18.85 2.74 -22.46
C ARG A 82 18.25 3.53 -21.30
N GLY A 83 18.65 3.19 -20.08
CA GLY A 83 18.22 3.90 -18.88
C GLY A 83 19.36 4.10 -17.90
N ILE A 84 19.10 4.89 -16.85
CA ILE A 84 20.00 5.04 -15.71
C ILE A 84 19.70 3.89 -14.73
N TYR A 85 20.74 3.18 -14.28
CA TYR A 85 20.60 2.21 -13.21
C TYR A 85 20.81 2.90 -11.87
N GLU A 86 19.75 2.91 -11.06
CA GLU A 86 19.80 3.35 -9.67
C GLU A 86 19.76 2.10 -8.78
N PRO A 87 20.87 1.73 -8.11
CA PRO A 87 20.87 0.58 -7.21
C PRO A 87 19.99 0.84 -6.00
N GLU A 88 19.23 -0.18 -5.57
CA GLU A 88 18.39 -0.12 -4.37
C GLU A 88 19.23 -0.21 -3.07
N THR A 89 20.24 0.65 -2.94
CA THR A 89 21.28 0.63 -1.90
C THR A 89 20.70 0.55 -0.49
N PHE A 90 19.68 1.35 -0.19
CA PHE A 90 19.01 1.30 1.12
C PHE A 90 18.34 -0.05 1.37
N ALA A 91 17.63 -0.59 0.37
CA ALA A 91 16.93 -1.86 0.50
C ALA A 91 17.91 -3.03 0.74
N PHE A 92 19.10 -2.97 0.14
CA PHE A 92 20.14 -3.98 0.33
C PHE A 92 21.02 -3.74 1.56
N GLY A 93 20.76 -2.70 2.34
CA GLY A 93 21.41 -2.49 3.63
C GLY A 93 22.66 -1.63 3.59
N GLY A 94 22.85 -0.78 2.57
CA GLY A 94 24.00 0.12 2.45
C GLY A 94 24.85 -0.16 1.22
N THR A 95 25.87 0.67 0.99
CA THR A 95 26.70 0.62 -0.22
C THR A 95 27.47 -0.69 -0.32
N GLU A 96 28.14 -1.11 0.75
CA GLU A 96 28.93 -2.32 0.85
C GLU A 96 28.06 -3.58 0.70
N ALA A 97 26.85 -3.54 1.26
CA ALA A 97 25.90 -4.63 1.12
C ALA A 97 25.32 -4.73 -0.30
N MET A 98 25.15 -3.59 -0.98
CA MET A 98 24.74 -3.53 -2.38
C MET A 98 25.84 -4.08 -3.31
N GLU A 99 27.11 -3.88 -3.00
CA GLU A 99 28.23 -4.49 -3.74
C GLU A 99 28.17 -6.02 -3.66
N ALA A 100 28.00 -6.57 -2.46
CA ALA A 100 27.79 -8.01 -2.27
C ALA A 100 26.55 -8.51 -3.02
N ALA A 101 25.46 -7.74 -3.04
CA ALA A 101 24.27 -8.06 -3.82
C ALA A 101 24.55 -8.08 -5.33
N HIS A 102 25.33 -7.13 -5.87
CA HIS A 102 25.71 -7.12 -7.29
C HIS A 102 26.57 -8.31 -7.69
N GLU A 103 27.53 -8.71 -6.84
CA GLU A 103 28.33 -9.91 -7.04
C GLU A 103 27.44 -11.16 -7.09
N LEU A 104 26.51 -11.27 -6.14
CA LEU A 104 25.52 -12.35 -6.14
C LEU A 104 24.67 -12.33 -7.40
N PHE A 105 24.12 -11.17 -7.78
CA PHE A 105 23.25 -11.04 -8.94
C PHE A 105 23.91 -11.49 -10.22
N HIS A 106 25.21 -11.22 -10.34
CA HIS A 106 25.99 -11.64 -11.48
C HIS A 106 26.14 -13.17 -11.53
N GLN A 107 26.60 -13.80 -10.45
CA GLN A 107 26.74 -15.26 -10.40
C GLN A 107 25.39 -15.99 -10.53
N ASP A 108 24.35 -15.47 -9.87
CA ASP A 108 22.99 -16.00 -9.93
C ASP A 108 22.44 -15.93 -11.36
N SER A 109 22.62 -14.80 -12.06
CA SER A 109 22.24 -14.66 -13.47
C SER A 109 23.00 -15.63 -14.39
N ARG A 110 24.31 -15.84 -14.18
CA ARG A 110 25.10 -16.83 -14.94
C ARG A 110 24.54 -18.24 -14.78
N HIS A 111 24.31 -18.67 -13.54
CA HIS A 111 23.82 -20.02 -13.27
C HIS A 111 22.36 -20.22 -13.68
N LEU A 112 21.51 -19.19 -13.63
CA LEU A 112 20.12 -19.28 -14.10
C LEU A 112 20.00 -19.46 -15.63
N LEU A 113 20.99 -19.03 -16.40
CA LEU A 113 21.08 -19.31 -17.83
C LEU A 113 21.60 -20.73 -18.11
N ALA A 114 22.58 -21.19 -17.33
CA ALA A 114 23.21 -22.51 -17.50
C ALA A 114 22.35 -23.67 -16.93
N HIS A 115 21.58 -23.41 -15.86
CA HIS A 115 20.78 -24.43 -15.18
C HIS A 115 19.41 -24.58 -15.83
N GLN A 116 19.19 -25.71 -16.50
CA GLN A 116 17.89 -26.06 -17.07
C GLN A 116 17.21 -27.16 -16.23
N PRO A 117 16.01 -26.89 -15.68
CA PRO A 117 15.20 -27.91 -15.01
C PRO A 117 14.87 -29.07 -15.95
N ARG A 118 15.18 -30.29 -15.52
CA ARG A 118 14.88 -31.54 -16.25
C ARG A 118 14.84 -32.72 -15.27
N PRO A 119 14.27 -33.89 -15.65
CA PRO A 119 14.29 -35.07 -14.79
C PRO A 119 15.71 -35.39 -14.29
N GLY A 120 15.85 -35.62 -12.98
CA GLY A 120 17.16 -35.82 -12.33
C GLY A 120 17.91 -34.53 -11.93
N ARG A 121 17.39 -33.36 -12.26
CA ARG A 121 17.88 -32.05 -11.80
C ARG A 121 16.84 -31.36 -10.93
N LEU A 122 17.27 -30.48 -10.02
CA LEU A 122 16.34 -29.69 -9.21
C LEU A 122 15.59 -28.66 -10.06
N GLY A 123 14.30 -28.49 -9.77
CA GLY A 123 13.47 -27.45 -10.38
C GLY A 123 13.79 -26.06 -9.82
N ARG A 124 13.22 -25.01 -10.44
CA ARG A 124 13.49 -23.61 -10.06
C ARG A 124 13.01 -23.28 -8.64
N ARG A 125 11.87 -23.85 -8.23
CA ARG A 125 11.28 -23.64 -6.89
C ARG A 125 12.15 -24.27 -5.81
N GLU A 126 12.52 -25.52 -6.01
CA GLU A 126 13.33 -26.29 -5.08
C GLU A 126 14.73 -25.71 -4.96
N THR A 127 15.32 -25.28 -6.08
CA THR A 127 16.63 -24.61 -6.10
C THR A 127 16.60 -23.30 -5.34
N ALA A 128 15.54 -22.49 -5.51
CA ALA A 128 15.40 -21.22 -4.79
C ALA A 128 15.33 -21.40 -3.27
N VAL A 129 14.55 -22.38 -2.78
CA VAL A 129 14.48 -22.71 -1.35
C VAL A 129 15.85 -23.16 -0.82
N LEU A 130 16.52 -24.03 -1.57
CA LEU A 130 17.82 -24.59 -1.18
C LEU A 130 18.90 -23.49 -1.06
N LEU A 131 19.03 -22.63 -2.07
CA LEU A 131 20.03 -21.55 -2.10
C LEU A 131 19.75 -20.49 -1.04
N ALA A 132 18.48 -20.11 -0.87
CA ALA A 132 18.03 -19.23 0.20
C ALA A 132 18.44 -19.76 1.58
N SER A 133 18.20 -21.05 1.82
CA SER A 133 18.52 -21.71 3.08
C SER A 133 20.04 -21.81 3.31
N ALA A 134 20.82 -22.06 2.24
CA ALA A 134 22.28 -22.03 2.32
C ALA A 134 22.81 -20.64 2.69
N MET A 135 22.29 -19.57 2.07
CA MET A 135 22.65 -18.18 2.38
C MET A 135 22.34 -17.81 3.83
N MET A 136 21.16 -18.15 4.34
CA MET A 136 20.79 -17.82 5.72
C MET A 136 21.64 -18.57 6.75
N ARG A 137 21.97 -19.84 6.49
CA ARG A 137 22.91 -20.58 7.35
C ARG A 137 24.32 -19.99 7.32
N ALA A 138 24.79 -19.57 6.15
CA ALA A 138 26.08 -18.90 6.02
C ALA A 138 26.09 -17.51 6.69
N ALA A 139 24.93 -16.87 6.80
CA ALA A 139 24.74 -15.65 7.60
C ALA A 139 24.66 -15.91 9.12
N GLY A 140 24.78 -17.16 9.56
CA GLY A 140 24.77 -17.54 10.97
C GLY A 140 23.39 -17.62 11.62
N LEU A 141 22.30 -17.58 10.83
CA LEU A 141 20.94 -17.61 11.38
C LEU A 141 20.57 -18.99 11.91
N ASP A 142 20.00 -19.03 13.11
CA ASP A 142 19.42 -20.25 13.67
C ASP A 142 18.12 -20.66 12.94
N TRP A 143 17.53 -21.78 13.36
CA TRP A 143 16.33 -22.32 12.73
C TRP A 143 15.13 -21.37 12.78
N PHE A 144 14.88 -20.70 13.92
CA PHE A 144 13.75 -19.79 14.08
C PHE A 144 14.01 -18.44 13.40
N GLU A 145 15.26 -17.96 13.42
CA GLU A 145 15.65 -16.77 12.68
C GLU A 145 15.49 -16.94 11.17
N GLN A 146 15.77 -18.13 10.63
CA GLN A 146 15.44 -18.49 9.25
C GLN A 146 13.92 -18.44 9.00
N GLY A 147 13.11 -18.92 9.94
CA GLY A 147 11.66 -18.80 9.87
C GLY A 147 11.18 -17.34 9.89
N ASP A 148 11.82 -16.46 10.64
CA ASP A 148 11.52 -15.02 10.62
C ASP A 148 11.86 -14.38 9.27
N VAL A 149 12.97 -14.76 8.63
CA VAL A 149 13.27 -14.32 7.25
C VAL A 149 12.18 -14.80 6.29
N TRP A 150 11.75 -16.06 6.38
CA TRP A 150 10.64 -16.57 5.56
C TRP A 150 9.31 -15.89 5.87
N ALA A 151 9.05 -15.52 7.13
CA ALA A 151 7.89 -14.73 7.51
C ALA A 151 7.93 -13.36 6.83
N LYS A 152 9.08 -12.66 6.86
CA LYS A 152 9.25 -11.40 6.13
C LYS A 152 9.03 -11.60 4.63
N VAL A 153 9.57 -12.66 4.02
CA VAL A 153 9.31 -12.93 2.59
C VAL A 153 7.81 -13.15 2.34
N ALA A 154 7.10 -13.84 3.23
CA ALA A 154 5.66 -14.06 3.14
C ALA A 154 4.86 -12.76 3.27
N ASP A 155 5.23 -11.88 4.21
CA ASP A 155 4.61 -10.57 4.40
C ASP A 155 4.81 -9.67 3.17
N LEU A 156 5.97 -9.77 2.52
CA LEU A 156 6.29 -9.09 1.27
C LEU A 156 5.62 -9.73 0.04
N ARG A 157 5.02 -10.91 0.18
CA ARG A 157 4.35 -11.68 -0.87
C ARG A 157 2.98 -12.17 -0.39
N PRO A 158 2.04 -11.27 -0.06
CA PRO A 158 0.72 -11.67 0.42
C PRO A 158 -0.05 -12.44 -0.67
N ALA A 159 -0.93 -13.34 -0.24
CA ALA A 159 -1.74 -14.18 -1.12
C ALA A 159 -2.86 -13.37 -1.80
N ALA A 160 -3.36 -13.88 -2.93
CA ALA A 160 -4.65 -13.49 -3.48
C ALA A 160 -5.84 -14.22 -2.79
N GLY A 161 -5.57 -15.17 -1.90
CA GLY A 161 -6.57 -15.94 -1.14
C GLY A 161 -5.91 -17.01 -0.23
N PRO A 162 -6.64 -17.60 0.73
CA PRO A 162 -6.07 -18.57 1.67
C PRO A 162 -5.60 -19.86 0.96
N MET A 163 -4.42 -20.35 1.33
CA MET A 163 -3.90 -21.63 0.84
C MET A 163 -4.70 -22.79 1.48
N ALA A 164 -5.16 -23.75 0.68
CA ALA A 164 -5.89 -24.91 1.18
C ALA A 164 -5.03 -25.67 2.23
N PRO A 165 -5.51 -25.84 3.48
CA PRO A 165 -4.70 -26.38 4.58
C PRO A 165 -4.06 -27.75 4.28
N GLY A 166 -4.74 -28.61 3.51
CA GLY A 166 -4.23 -29.93 3.13
C GLY A 166 -3.01 -29.90 2.19
N ARG A 167 -2.82 -28.84 1.40
CA ARG A 167 -1.70 -28.74 0.45
C ARG A 167 -0.39 -28.32 1.13
N ALA A 168 -0.48 -27.45 2.14
CA ALA A 168 0.67 -27.02 2.94
C ALA A 168 1.26 -28.19 3.73
N ALA A 169 0.41 -28.94 4.43
CA ALA A 169 0.80 -30.11 5.21
C ALA A 169 1.48 -31.19 4.35
N ALA A 170 0.99 -31.42 3.13
CA ALA A 170 1.58 -32.40 2.21
C ALA A 170 2.99 -32.03 1.73
N LEU A 171 3.30 -30.73 1.62
CA LEU A 171 4.58 -30.23 1.12
C LEU A 171 5.60 -29.95 2.24
N ALA A 172 5.16 -29.88 3.51
CA ALA A 172 6.01 -29.59 4.65
C ALA A 172 7.24 -30.53 4.80
N PRO A 173 7.16 -31.86 4.59
CA PRO A 173 8.33 -32.74 4.67
C PRO A 173 9.38 -32.45 3.58
N ALA A 174 8.92 -32.13 2.36
CA ALA A 174 9.81 -31.79 1.25
C ALA A 174 10.48 -30.43 1.48
N MET A 175 9.70 -29.45 1.97
CA MET A 175 10.21 -28.13 2.36
C MET A 175 11.28 -28.25 3.45
N ARG A 176 10.98 -28.95 4.55
CA ARG A 176 11.95 -29.17 5.63
C ARG A 176 13.24 -29.80 5.13
N ARG A 177 13.15 -30.79 4.24
CA ARG A 177 14.32 -31.43 3.62
C ARG A 177 15.14 -30.42 2.84
N LEU A 178 14.53 -29.61 1.97
CA LEU A 178 15.25 -28.58 1.20
C LEU A 178 15.92 -27.55 2.11
N MET A 179 15.24 -27.13 3.18
CA MET A 179 15.74 -26.13 4.12
C MET A 179 16.93 -26.63 4.96
N THR A 180 17.07 -27.94 5.19
CA THR A 180 18.15 -28.50 6.01
C THR A 180 19.24 -29.21 5.21
N THR A 181 19.02 -29.44 3.91
CA THR A 181 20.01 -30.13 3.07
C THR A 181 21.26 -29.27 2.87
N ASP A 182 22.43 -29.91 2.96
CA ASP A 182 23.70 -29.33 2.52
C ASP A 182 23.70 -29.19 0.98
N ALA A 183 23.62 -27.96 0.50
CA ALA A 183 23.57 -27.64 -0.92
C ALA A 183 24.84 -28.09 -1.67
N ARG A 184 26.01 -28.08 -1.01
CA ARG A 184 27.28 -28.52 -1.63
C ARG A 184 27.27 -30.01 -1.95
N SER A 185 26.64 -30.82 -1.10
CA SER A 185 26.51 -32.26 -1.33
C SER A 185 25.79 -32.60 -2.65
N LEU A 186 24.86 -31.72 -3.08
CA LEU A 186 24.08 -31.89 -4.31
C LEU A 186 24.86 -31.51 -5.59
N CYS A 187 26.03 -30.89 -5.46
CA CYS A 187 26.89 -30.47 -6.57
C CYS A 187 27.88 -31.55 -7.03
N ARG A 188 27.96 -32.69 -6.32
CA ARG A 188 28.83 -33.82 -6.67
C ARG A 188 28.51 -34.39 -8.07
N PRO A 189 29.47 -35.06 -8.75
CA PRO A 189 29.21 -35.79 -10.00
C PRO A 189 27.96 -36.66 -9.92
N GLY A 190 27.03 -36.48 -10.87
CA GLY A 190 25.74 -37.17 -10.91
C GLY A 190 24.65 -36.60 -9.98
N GLY A 191 24.97 -35.61 -9.15
CA GLY A 191 24.02 -34.92 -8.28
C GLY A 191 23.11 -33.92 -9.02
N PRO A 192 22.00 -33.50 -8.40
CA PRO A 192 20.98 -32.69 -9.08
C PRO A 192 21.41 -31.23 -9.36
N LEU A 193 22.50 -30.76 -8.73
CA LEU A 193 23.18 -29.48 -9.02
C LEU A 193 24.61 -29.68 -9.54
N HIS A 194 24.92 -30.84 -10.11
CA HIS A 194 26.25 -31.10 -10.68
C HIS A 194 26.67 -29.99 -11.66
N GLY A 195 27.84 -29.38 -11.42
CA GLY A 195 28.37 -28.26 -12.20
C GLY A 195 28.00 -26.86 -11.68
N HIS A 196 27.23 -26.76 -10.59
CA HIS A 196 26.75 -25.49 -10.04
C HIS A 196 27.27 -25.20 -8.61
N VAL A 197 28.45 -25.71 -8.24
CA VAL A 197 29.05 -25.43 -6.93
C VAL A 197 29.29 -23.93 -6.71
N GLY A 198 29.72 -23.22 -7.76
CA GLY A 198 29.90 -21.76 -7.74
C GLY A 198 28.59 -20.99 -7.44
N TRP A 199 27.43 -21.57 -7.74
CA TRP A 199 26.15 -20.96 -7.41
C TRP A 199 25.89 -21.00 -5.91
N VAL A 200 26.16 -22.15 -5.30
CA VAL A 200 26.07 -22.32 -3.84
C VAL A 200 27.11 -21.44 -3.14
N ASP A 201 28.34 -21.41 -3.65
CA ASP A 201 29.42 -20.55 -3.14
C ASP A 201 28.99 -19.09 -3.10
N ALA A 202 28.40 -18.57 -4.18
CA ALA A 202 27.97 -17.17 -4.23
C ALA A 202 26.91 -16.83 -3.16
N PHE A 203 25.92 -17.70 -2.95
CA PHE A 203 24.90 -17.51 -1.91
C PHE A 203 25.50 -17.57 -0.50
N GLU A 204 26.38 -18.54 -0.24
CA GLU A 204 27.04 -18.67 1.05
C GLU A 204 27.98 -17.49 1.35
N GLN A 205 28.78 -17.07 0.37
CA GLN A 205 29.66 -15.90 0.49
C GLN A 205 28.87 -14.61 0.75
N THR A 206 27.74 -14.42 0.07
CA THR A 206 26.89 -13.24 0.30
C THR A 206 26.28 -13.27 1.70
N GLY A 207 25.78 -14.43 2.15
CA GLY A 207 25.28 -14.61 3.52
C GLY A 207 26.34 -14.26 4.58
N ALA A 208 27.55 -14.79 4.42
CA ALA A 208 28.67 -14.50 5.32
C ALA A 208 29.12 -13.03 5.26
N ALA A 209 29.11 -12.41 4.08
CA ALA A 209 29.44 -10.99 3.91
C ALA A 209 28.42 -10.09 4.64
N LEU A 210 27.12 -10.35 4.48
CA LEU A 210 26.07 -9.60 5.16
C LEU A 210 26.13 -9.77 6.69
N ALA A 211 26.46 -10.97 7.18
CA ALA A 211 26.64 -11.19 8.61
C ALA A 211 27.82 -10.40 9.18
N ARG A 212 28.95 -10.32 8.45
CA ARG A 212 30.08 -9.46 8.85
C ARG A 212 29.68 -7.99 8.87
N LEU A 213 29.04 -7.50 7.81
CA LEU A 213 28.55 -6.10 7.76
C LEU A 213 27.57 -5.81 8.90
N ALA A 214 26.73 -6.78 9.28
CA ALA A 214 25.82 -6.65 10.42
C ALA A 214 26.59 -6.54 11.75
N ALA A 215 27.58 -7.42 11.95
CA ALA A 215 28.42 -7.43 13.15
C ALA A 215 29.27 -6.16 13.29
N ASP A 216 29.74 -5.61 12.16
CA ASP A 216 30.53 -4.39 12.10
C ASP A 216 29.66 -3.11 12.16
N GLY A 217 28.33 -3.23 12.24
CA GLY A 217 27.40 -2.10 12.31
C GLY A 217 27.27 -1.30 11.01
N LEU A 218 27.66 -1.88 9.88
CA LEU A 218 27.67 -1.23 8.56
C LEU A 218 26.36 -1.44 7.78
N LEU A 219 25.46 -2.32 8.25
CA LEU A 219 24.14 -2.45 7.64
C LEU A 219 23.19 -1.32 8.07
N THR A 220 22.55 -0.69 7.08
CA THR A 220 21.50 0.33 7.31
C THR A 220 20.12 -0.27 7.60
N ARG A 221 19.97 -1.60 7.44
CA ARG A 221 18.76 -2.39 7.75
C ARG A 221 19.15 -3.65 8.51
N GLY A 222 18.24 -4.20 9.31
CA GLY A 222 18.49 -5.45 10.02
C GLY A 222 18.81 -6.62 9.06
N LEU A 223 19.78 -7.46 9.42
CA LEU A 223 20.27 -8.59 8.62
C LEU A 223 19.14 -9.47 8.04
N ARG A 224 18.15 -9.82 8.85
CA ARG A 224 17.00 -10.65 8.43
C ARG A 224 16.14 -9.97 7.36
N ALA A 225 15.97 -8.64 7.41
CA ALA A 225 15.23 -7.89 6.40
C ALA A 225 16.01 -7.78 5.07
N VAL A 226 17.32 -7.62 5.15
CA VAL A 226 18.22 -7.61 3.99
C VAL A 226 18.24 -8.99 3.32
N LEU A 227 18.33 -10.07 4.08
CA LEU A 227 18.25 -11.45 3.57
C LEU A 227 16.91 -11.72 2.87
N ALA A 228 15.78 -11.31 3.48
CA ALA A 228 14.47 -11.44 2.85
C ALA A 228 14.39 -10.73 1.48
N HIS A 229 15.01 -9.55 1.36
CA HIS A 229 15.11 -8.83 0.08
C HIS A 229 15.94 -9.60 -0.97
N HIS A 230 17.06 -10.22 -0.58
CA HIS A 230 17.86 -11.06 -1.47
C HIS A 230 17.07 -12.27 -1.99
N LEU A 231 16.34 -12.95 -1.11
CA LEU A 231 15.48 -14.08 -1.46
C LEU A 231 14.43 -13.70 -2.50
N ILE A 232 13.80 -12.55 -2.33
CA ILE A 232 12.84 -11.99 -3.28
C ILE A 232 13.47 -11.69 -4.63
N PHE A 233 14.64 -11.04 -4.64
CA PHE A 233 15.33 -10.70 -5.88
C PHE A 233 15.78 -11.95 -6.63
N HIS A 234 16.27 -12.96 -5.92
CA HIS A 234 16.56 -14.27 -6.48
C HIS A 234 15.31 -14.92 -7.10
N ALA A 235 14.20 -14.99 -6.36
CA ALA A 235 12.97 -15.59 -6.87
C ALA A 235 12.42 -14.87 -8.12
N ASN A 236 12.48 -13.54 -8.12
CA ASN A 236 12.11 -12.72 -9.27
C ASN A 236 13.05 -12.95 -10.46
N ARG A 237 14.38 -13.04 -10.24
CA ARG A 237 15.38 -13.35 -11.28
C ARG A 237 15.20 -14.77 -11.83
N ALA A 238 14.88 -15.73 -10.97
CA ALA A 238 14.58 -17.11 -11.35
C ALA A 238 13.26 -17.24 -12.14
N GLY A 239 12.43 -16.19 -12.16
CA GLY A 239 11.15 -16.16 -12.87
C GLY A 239 10.03 -16.89 -12.16
N LEU A 240 10.11 -17.02 -10.83
CA LEU A 240 9.07 -17.65 -10.02
C LEU A 240 7.84 -16.72 -9.93
N PRO A 241 6.64 -17.19 -10.30
CA PRO A 241 5.39 -16.44 -10.11
C PRO A 241 5.20 -16.00 -8.66
N ARG A 242 4.55 -14.84 -8.44
CA ARG A 242 4.26 -14.35 -7.07
C ARG A 242 3.51 -15.38 -6.21
N GLY A 243 2.56 -16.12 -6.79
CA GLY A 243 1.85 -17.19 -6.08
C GLY A 243 2.75 -18.32 -5.60
N ASP A 244 3.79 -18.68 -6.38
CA ASP A 244 4.79 -19.66 -5.94
C ASP A 244 5.68 -19.10 -4.84
N GLN A 245 6.08 -17.83 -4.94
CA GLN A 245 6.86 -17.15 -3.88
C GLN A 245 6.08 -17.09 -2.56
N HIS A 246 4.79 -16.77 -2.63
CA HIS A 246 3.87 -16.80 -1.51
C HIS A 246 3.79 -18.21 -0.90
N ALA A 247 3.47 -19.23 -1.71
CA ALA A 247 3.31 -20.60 -1.21
C ALA A 247 4.62 -21.13 -0.59
N ILE A 248 5.77 -20.89 -1.22
CA ILE A 248 7.08 -21.30 -0.70
C ILE A 248 7.37 -20.65 0.65
N SER A 249 7.24 -19.32 0.75
CA SER A 249 7.55 -18.60 1.98
C SER A 249 6.59 -18.94 3.11
N HIS A 250 5.30 -19.14 2.82
CA HIS A 250 4.31 -19.57 3.79
C HIS A 250 4.59 -20.97 4.33
N ILE A 251 4.83 -21.95 3.45
CA ILE A 251 5.14 -23.33 3.86
C ILE A 251 6.46 -23.37 4.63
N ALA A 252 7.48 -22.63 4.20
CA ALA A 252 8.75 -22.55 4.91
C ALA A 252 8.60 -21.93 6.31
N ARG A 253 7.81 -20.86 6.43
CA ARG A 253 7.42 -20.26 7.72
C ARG A 253 6.71 -21.27 8.61
N GLU A 254 5.69 -21.96 8.11
CA GLU A 254 4.93 -22.96 8.89
C GLU A 254 5.78 -24.15 9.33
N VAL A 255 6.73 -24.59 8.49
CA VAL A 255 7.67 -25.68 8.82
C VAL A 255 8.56 -25.34 10.01
N VAL A 256 8.87 -24.05 10.20
CA VAL A 256 9.69 -23.53 11.30
C VAL A 256 8.85 -23.15 12.51
N MET A 257 7.79 -22.36 12.29
CA MET A 257 7.01 -21.68 13.33
C MET A 257 5.76 -22.46 13.77
N GLY A 258 5.37 -23.50 13.04
CA GLY A 258 4.09 -24.21 13.21
C GLY A 258 2.95 -23.55 12.42
N SER A 259 1.86 -24.31 12.20
CA SER A 259 0.60 -23.73 11.73
C SER A 259 -0.04 -22.97 12.89
N SER A 260 -0.59 -21.79 12.61
CA SER A 260 -1.40 -21.03 13.58
C SER A 260 -2.75 -21.69 13.90
N ASP A 261 -3.03 -22.89 13.36
CA ASP A 261 -4.27 -23.63 13.63
C ASP A 261 -4.12 -24.61 14.81
N THR A 262 -4.50 -24.15 15.99
CA THR A 262 -5.13 -25.02 16.99
C THR A 262 -6.61 -24.69 17.05
N THR A 263 -7.41 -25.18 16.09
CA THR A 263 -8.85 -25.41 16.28
C THR A 263 -9.43 -26.33 15.19
N ALA A 264 -10.00 -27.45 15.67
CA ALA A 264 -11.08 -28.26 15.10
C ALA A 264 -10.85 -29.04 13.79
N SER A 265 -10.65 -30.36 13.95
CA SER A 265 -11.07 -31.37 12.97
C SER A 265 -12.57 -31.21 12.63
N PRO A 266 -12.95 -31.31 11.35
CA PRO A 266 -14.31 -31.66 10.97
C PRO A 266 -14.38 -33.17 10.66
N ALA A 267 -15.28 -33.84 11.38
CA ALA A 267 -15.74 -35.18 11.10
C ALA A 267 -16.56 -35.25 9.80
N GLU A 268 -16.64 -36.46 9.26
CA GLU A 268 -17.32 -36.90 8.04
C GLU A 268 -18.80 -36.48 7.91
N GLY A 269 -19.26 -36.32 6.67
CA GLY A 269 -20.70 -36.39 6.33
C GLY A 269 -21.15 -35.71 5.04
N THR A 270 -21.08 -36.41 3.90
CA THR A 270 -21.91 -36.20 2.67
C THR A 270 -23.32 -36.80 2.94
N PRO A 271 -24.50 -36.33 2.43
CA PRO A 271 -24.89 -36.20 0.99
C PRO A 271 -26.06 -35.19 0.68
N PRO A 272 -26.80 -35.28 -0.46
CA PRO A 272 -26.40 -35.24 -1.87
C PRO A 272 -27.05 -34.08 -2.68
N ALA A 273 -26.55 -33.93 -3.91
CA ALA A 273 -26.97 -32.96 -4.93
C ALA A 273 -28.38 -33.17 -5.49
N VAL A 274 -29.01 -32.07 -5.93
CA VAL A 274 -30.19 -32.05 -6.80
C VAL A 274 -29.81 -31.41 -8.14
N ASN A 275 -30.04 -32.17 -9.21
CA ASN A 275 -29.91 -31.80 -10.63
C ASN A 275 -31.28 -31.36 -11.15
N VAL A 276 -31.38 -30.21 -11.83
CA VAL A 276 -32.28 -29.92 -12.98
C VAL A 276 -31.74 -28.62 -13.61
N GLY A 277 -31.58 -28.37 -14.91
CA GLY A 277 -31.89 -29.06 -16.16
C GLY A 277 -31.73 -28.02 -17.28
N ALA A 278 -31.22 -28.42 -18.43
CA ALA A 278 -31.01 -27.55 -19.58
C ALA A 278 -32.33 -27.07 -20.20
N VAL A 279 -32.39 -25.81 -20.65
CA VAL A 279 -33.35 -25.33 -21.66
C VAL A 279 -32.64 -24.43 -22.67
N THR A 280 -32.92 -24.69 -23.94
CA THR A 280 -32.31 -24.18 -25.16
C THR A 280 -32.89 -22.83 -25.62
N SER A 281 -31.96 -21.95 -26.06
CA SER A 281 -31.97 -20.97 -27.17
C SER A 281 -33.24 -20.16 -27.52
N GLN A 282 -33.11 -18.82 -27.55
CA GLN A 282 -33.24 -18.03 -28.80
C GLN A 282 -32.73 -16.58 -28.68
N ASN A 283 -32.14 -16.11 -29.79
CA ASN A 283 -31.45 -14.85 -30.12
C ASN A 283 -32.01 -13.52 -29.57
N THR A 284 -31.11 -12.66 -29.06
CA THR A 284 -30.96 -11.25 -29.50
C THR A 284 -29.59 -10.68 -29.06
N GLY A 285 -28.88 -9.99 -29.96
CA GLY A 285 -27.74 -9.07 -29.72
C GLY A 285 -26.63 -9.56 -28.78
N THR A 286 -25.53 -10.09 -29.34
CA THR A 286 -24.35 -10.56 -28.58
C THR A 286 -23.72 -9.48 -27.70
N ILE A 287 -24.15 -9.45 -26.44
CA ILE A 287 -23.40 -8.97 -25.28
C ILE A 287 -22.85 -10.24 -24.60
N THR A 288 -21.55 -10.30 -24.34
CA THR A 288 -20.91 -11.43 -23.66
C THR A 288 -21.50 -11.64 -22.26
N PRO A 289 -21.73 -12.89 -21.79
CA PRO A 289 -22.31 -13.15 -20.46
C PRO A 289 -21.65 -12.40 -19.29
N GLN A 290 -20.34 -12.18 -19.39
CA GLN A 290 -19.53 -11.45 -18.41
C GLN A 290 -19.88 -9.95 -18.31
N GLU A 291 -20.30 -9.33 -19.41
CA GLU A 291 -20.68 -7.91 -19.43
C GLU A 291 -22.04 -7.70 -18.74
N THR A 292 -22.98 -8.62 -18.98
CA THR A 292 -24.29 -8.63 -18.30
C THR A 292 -24.14 -8.83 -16.78
N ASP A 293 -23.18 -9.66 -16.36
CA ASP A 293 -22.86 -9.86 -14.94
C ASP A 293 -22.22 -8.61 -14.31
N ALA A 294 -21.27 -7.98 -15.01
CA ALA A 294 -20.62 -6.75 -14.58
C ALA A 294 -21.62 -5.60 -14.44
N GLU A 295 -22.56 -5.44 -15.39
CA GLU A 295 -23.60 -4.42 -15.33
C GLU A 295 -24.53 -4.63 -14.13
N ARG A 296 -24.97 -5.88 -13.88
CA ARG A 296 -25.81 -6.22 -12.73
C ARG A 296 -25.12 -5.89 -11.41
N LEU A 297 -23.85 -6.30 -11.24
CA LEU A 297 -23.07 -6.03 -10.03
C LEU A 297 -22.82 -4.54 -9.82
N ARG A 298 -22.50 -3.81 -10.89
CA ARG A 298 -22.35 -2.34 -10.88
C ARG A 298 -23.62 -1.66 -10.39
N ASN A 299 -24.78 -2.01 -10.96
CA ASN A 299 -26.05 -1.40 -10.57
C ASN A 299 -26.42 -1.71 -9.12
N ALA A 300 -26.24 -2.96 -8.67
CA ALA A 300 -26.47 -3.34 -7.27
C ALA A 300 -25.52 -2.64 -6.28
N LEU A 301 -24.27 -2.38 -6.68
CA LEU A 301 -23.36 -1.54 -5.89
C LEU A 301 -23.90 -0.10 -5.78
N VAL A 302 -24.28 0.51 -6.89
CA VAL A 302 -24.78 1.90 -6.89
C VAL A 302 -26.06 2.04 -6.06
N ASP A 303 -26.97 1.07 -6.14
CA ASP A 303 -28.19 1.06 -5.31
C ASP A 303 -27.85 1.09 -3.82
N ARG A 304 -26.86 0.30 -3.38
CA ARG A 304 -26.38 0.28 -1.99
C ARG A 304 -25.71 1.60 -1.59
N ILE A 305 -24.91 2.19 -2.48
CA ILE A 305 -24.27 3.49 -2.24
C ILE A 305 -25.34 4.57 -2.01
N ARG A 306 -26.41 4.57 -2.82
CA ARG A 306 -27.53 5.51 -2.68
C ARG A 306 -28.35 5.30 -1.43
N ALA A 307 -28.64 4.05 -1.08
CA ALA A 307 -29.34 3.72 0.16
C ALA A 307 -28.58 4.22 1.41
N ASN A 308 -27.25 4.31 1.33
CA ASN A 308 -26.40 4.84 2.39
C ASN A 308 -26.22 6.38 2.34
N GLY A 309 -26.91 7.09 1.47
CA GLY A 309 -26.90 8.56 1.41
C GLY A 309 -25.78 9.20 0.58
N HIS A 310 -25.08 8.42 -0.25
CA HIS A 310 -24.07 8.91 -1.20
C HIS A 310 -24.56 8.82 -2.64
N ALA A 311 -23.84 9.41 -3.61
CA ALA A 311 -24.32 9.57 -4.98
C ALA A 311 -25.69 10.26 -5.00
N ARG A 312 -25.78 11.37 -4.27
CA ARG A 312 -27.01 12.12 -4.01
C ARG A 312 -27.56 12.80 -5.26
N THR A 313 -26.67 13.13 -6.20
CA THR A 313 -27.04 13.76 -7.46
C THR A 313 -27.24 12.72 -8.57
N ALA A 314 -28.18 12.99 -9.48
CA ALA A 314 -28.42 12.14 -10.64
C ALA A 314 -27.18 12.06 -11.56
N GLN A 315 -26.36 13.11 -11.62
CA GLN A 315 -25.12 13.11 -12.39
C GLN A 315 -24.10 12.10 -11.82
N VAL A 316 -23.87 12.10 -10.49
CA VAL A 316 -22.92 11.18 -9.84
C VAL A 316 -23.42 9.74 -9.90
N GLU A 317 -24.72 9.51 -9.65
CA GLU A 317 -25.33 8.18 -9.84
C GLU A 317 -25.09 7.67 -11.27
N ASN A 318 -25.39 8.49 -12.27
CA ASN A 318 -25.24 8.10 -13.67
C ASN A 318 -23.77 7.80 -14.03
N ALA A 319 -22.82 8.59 -13.53
CA ALA A 319 -21.39 8.34 -13.74
C ALA A 319 -20.97 6.96 -13.19
N LEU A 320 -21.37 6.63 -11.96
CA LEU A 320 -21.05 5.34 -11.33
C LEU A 320 -21.71 4.15 -12.06
N ARG A 321 -22.93 4.34 -12.59
CA ARG A 321 -23.61 3.33 -13.40
C ARG A 321 -23.04 3.17 -14.80
N THR A 322 -22.32 4.16 -15.31
CA THR A 322 -21.80 4.14 -16.69
C THR A 322 -20.35 3.65 -16.74
N VAL A 323 -19.49 4.16 -15.86
CA VAL A 323 -18.05 3.87 -15.92
C VAL A 323 -17.76 2.47 -15.35
N PRO A 324 -17.24 1.52 -16.15
CA PRO A 324 -17.04 0.14 -15.74
C PRO A 324 -15.80 -0.01 -14.85
N ARG A 325 -16.00 0.04 -13.52
CA ARG A 325 -14.91 -0.02 -12.53
C ARG A 325 -13.95 -1.20 -12.72
N HIS A 326 -14.46 -2.36 -13.14
CA HIS A 326 -13.65 -3.56 -13.36
C HIS A 326 -12.57 -3.41 -14.45
N LEU A 327 -12.72 -2.47 -15.40
CA LEU A 327 -11.67 -2.18 -16.39
C LEU A 327 -10.46 -1.45 -15.80
N PHE A 328 -10.61 -0.86 -14.61
CA PHE A 328 -9.56 -0.12 -13.91
C PHE A 328 -8.88 -0.95 -12.81
N VAL A 329 -9.37 -2.17 -12.56
CA VAL A 329 -8.79 -3.13 -11.61
C VAL A 329 -8.75 -4.53 -12.24
N PRO A 330 -8.01 -4.71 -13.35
CA PRO A 330 -8.09 -5.92 -14.17
C PRO A 330 -7.65 -7.21 -13.45
N ASP A 331 -6.88 -7.08 -12.37
CA ASP A 331 -6.44 -8.22 -11.54
C ASP A 331 -7.46 -8.62 -10.46
N ALA A 332 -8.53 -7.85 -10.26
CA ALA A 332 -9.58 -8.13 -9.29
C ALA A 332 -10.69 -8.99 -9.92
N THR A 333 -11.37 -9.79 -9.09
CA THR A 333 -12.62 -10.44 -9.52
C THR A 333 -13.71 -9.39 -9.77
N LEU A 334 -14.76 -9.73 -10.54
CA LEU A 334 -15.88 -8.82 -10.75
C LEU A 334 -16.58 -8.50 -9.42
N GLU A 335 -16.69 -9.49 -8.54
CA GLU A 335 -17.25 -9.36 -7.19
C GLU A 335 -16.45 -8.37 -6.35
N ASP A 336 -15.12 -8.45 -6.36
CA ASP A 336 -14.25 -7.52 -5.63
C ASP A 336 -14.29 -6.12 -6.24
N ALA A 337 -14.30 -6.01 -7.58
CA ALA A 337 -14.39 -4.74 -8.28
C ALA A 337 -15.68 -3.97 -7.94
N TYR A 338 -16.77 -4.69 -7.69
CA TYR A 338 -18.09 -4.14 -7.33
C TYR A 338 -18.49 -4.37 -5.86
N ALA A 339 -17.54 -4.76 -5.02
CA ALA A 339 -17.69 -4.66 -3.57
C ALA A 339 -17.55 -3.18 -3.16
N ASN A 340 -18.28 -2.77 -2.11
CA ASN A 340 -18.08 -1.44 -1.53
C ASN A 340 -16.84 -1.44 -0.61
N ALA A 341 -15.68 -1.81 -1.16
CA ALA A 341 -14.39 -1.92 -0.49
C ALA A 341 -13.28 -1.38 -1.41
N PRO A 342 -12.15 -0.90 -0.85
CA PRO A 342 -11.00 -0.53 -1.66
C PRO A 342 -10.36 -1.78 -2.30
N VAL A 343 -9.76 -1.61 -3.48
CA VAL A 343 -8.94 -2.64 -4.14
C VAL A 343 -7.50 -2.14 -4.17
N HIS A 344 -6.61 -2.83 -3.45
CA HIS A 344 -5.20 -2.46 -3.37
C HIS A 344 -4.48 -2.79 -4.68
N ILE A 345 -3.88 -1.78 -5.32
CA ILE A 345 -3.26 -1.90 -6.65
C ILE A 345 -1.74 -1.76 -6.62
N LYS A 346 -1.16 -1.23 -5.54
CA LYS A 346 0.29 -1.13 -5.37
C LYS A 346 0.69 -1.28 -3.91
N TYR A 347 1.85 -1.91 -3.70
CA TYR A 347 2.47 -2.15 -2.42
C TYR A 347 3.93 -1.68 -2.46
N ASP A 348 4.44 -1.16 -1.34
CA ASP A 348 5.86 -0.85 -1.21
C ASP A 348 6.70 -2.11 -0.96
N THR A 349 7.99 -1.88 -0.72
CA THR A 349 8.99 -2.91 -0.42
C THR A 349 8.78 -3.62 0.90
N ASP A 350 7.92 -3.11 1.79
CA ASP A 350 7.58 -3.66 3.10
C ASP A 350 6.18 -4.32 3.10
N GLY A 351 5.52 -4.39 1.93
CA GLY A 351 4.20 -5.00 1.77
C GLY A 351 3.06 -4.09 2.21
N THR A 352 3.34 -2.84 2.57
CA THR A 352 2.31 -1.85 2.89
C THR A 352 1.66 -1.40 1.59
N SER A 353 0.33 -1.40 1.53
CA SER A 353 -0.34 -0.82 0.36
C SER A 353 0.06 0.66 0.27
N ILE A 354 0.50 1.08 -0.92
CA ILE A 354 0.85 2.47 -1.23
C ILE A 354 -0.03 3.08 -2.33
N SER A 355 -0.91 2.27 -2.94
CA SER A 355 -1.99 2.75 -3.79
C SER A 355 -3.16 1.76 -3.79
N CYS A 356 -4.37 2.29 -3.85
CA CYS A 356 -5.61 1.51 -3.98
C CYS A 356 -6.62 2.25 -4.87
N ALA A 357 -7.43 1.50 -5.61
CA ALA A 357 -8.68 2.02 -6.11
C ALA A 357 -9.64 2.18 -4.92
N SER A 358 -9.92 3.43 -4.54
CA SER A 358 -10.68 3.79 -3.33
C SER A 358 -12.06 3.14 -3.27
N GLN A 359 -12.59 2.98 -2.06
CA GLN A 359 -13.93 2.46 -1.81
C GLN A 359 -14.99 3.24 -2.62
N PRO A 360 -15.86 2.57 -3.40
CA PRO A 360 -16.85 3.24 -4.26
C PRO A 360 -17.76 4.26 -3.55
N GLY A 361 -18.23 3.95 -2.34
CA GLY A 361 -19.05 4.89 -1.55
C GLY A 361 -18.32 6.18 -1.18
N VAL A 362 -17.02 6.10 -0.87
CA VAL A 362 -16.18 7.27 -0.58
C VAL A 362 -15.93 8.10 -1.85
N VAL A 363 -15.72 7.43 -2.99
CA VAL A 363 -15.62 8.11 -4.29
C VAL A 363 -16.91 8.88 -4.58
N ALA A 364 -18.08 8.23 -4.42
CA ALA A 364 -19.37 8.88 -4.62
C ALA A 364 -19.58 10.09 -3.72
N LEU A 365 -19.25 9.97 -2.43
CA LEU A 365 -19.29 11.05 -1.44
C LEU A 365 -18.45 12.25 -1.91
N MET A 366 -17.19 12.01 -2.31
CA MET A 366 -16.30 13.08 -2.74
C MET A 366 -16.73 13.71 -4.07
N LEU A 367 -17.26 12.94 -5.01
CA LEU A 367 -17.81 13.49 -6.25
C LEU A 367 -19.03 14.39 -5.99
N ASP A 368 -19.90 14.03 -5.03
CA ASP A 368 -20.99 14.91 -4.59
C ASP A 368 -20.45 16.21 -3.95
N GLN A 369 -19.38 16.15 -3.15
CA GLN A 369 -18.76 17.34 -2.55
C GLN A 369 -18.09 18.25 -3.61
N LEU A 370 -17.45 17.65 -4.62
CA LEU A 370 -16.72 18.37 -5.67
C LEU A 370 -17.65 19.14 -6.61
N ASP A 371 -18.87 18.65 -6.82
CA ASP A 371 -19.91 19.31 -7.63
C ASP A 371 -19.42 19.69 -9.04
N VAL A 372 -18.93 18.69 -9.77
CA VAL A 372 -18.45 18.83 -11.15
C VAL A 372 -19.60 19.24 -12.07
N ARG A 373 -19.34 20.23 -12.93
CA ARG A 373 -20.27 20.71 -13.96
C ARG A 373 -19.79 20.34 -15.37
N PRO A 374 -20.71 20.18 -16.33
CA PRO A 374 -20.33 20.01 -17.73
C PRO A 374 -19.46 21.17 -18.23
N GLY A 375 -18.34 20.86 -18.89
CA GLY A 375 -17.36 21.84 -19.36
C GLY A 375 -16.22 22.14 -18.39
N ASP A 376 -16.29 21.67 -17.14
CA ASP A 376 -15.24 21.94 -16.14
C ASP A 376 -13.87 21.41 -16.60
N ARG A 377 -12.84 22.20 -16.32
CA ARG A 377 -11.43 21.79 -16.33
C ARG A 377 -11.06 21.30 -14.94
N ILE A 378 -10.65 20.04 -14.85
CA ILE A 378 -10.48 19.36 -13.58
C ILE A 378 -9.02 18.90 -13.43
N LEU A 379 -8.42 19.17 -12.28
CA LEU A 379 -7.15 18.57 -11.86
C LEU A 379 -7.41 17.52 -10.79
N GLU A 380 -7.00 16.29 -11.05
CA GLU A 380 -6.93 15.22 -10.05
C GLU A 380 -5.49 14.97 -9.61
N LEU A 381 -5.30 14.83 -8.30
CA LEU A 381 -4.02 14.55 -7.67
C LEU A 381 -4.07 13.18 -6.98
N GLY A 382 -3.44 12.18 -7.61
CA GLY A 382 -3.49 10.76 -7.24
C GLY A 382 -4.20 9.92 -8.30
N ALA A 383 -3.61 9.77 -9.49
CA ALA A 383 -4.23 9.04 -10.60
C ALA A 383 -4.58 7.59 -10.23
N GLY A 384 -3.70 6.91 -9.48
CA GLY A 384 -3.93 5.53 -9.03
C GLY A 384 -4.28 4.61 -10.20
N SER A 385 -5.49 4.04 -10.20
CA SER A 385 -5.97 3.18 -11.30
C SER A 385 -6.49 3.94 -12.52
N GLY A 386 -6.76 5.24 -12.41
CA GLY A 386 -7.47 6.05 -13.42
C GLY A 386 -9.00 6.01 -13.32
N TYR A 387 -9.58 5.24 -12.38
CA TYR A 387 -11.04 5.10 -12.29
C TYR A 387 -11.75 6.42 -11.94
N ASN A 388 -11.22 7.18 -10.97
CA ASN A 388 -11.83 8.44 -10.57
C ASN A 388 -11.67 9.51 -11.67
N ALA A 389 -10.52 9.57 -12.36
CA ALA A 389 -10.35 10.36 -13.58
C ALA A 389 -11.43 10.08 -14.63
N ALA A 390 -11.79 8.81 -14.86
CA ALA A 390 -12.85 8.43 -15.81
C ALA A 390 -14.23 8.90 -15.35
N LEU A 391 -14.54 8.82 -14.04
CA LEU A 391 -15.79 9.36 -13.48
C LEU A 391 -15.85 10.88 -13.64
N LEU A 392 -14.76 11.60 -13.35
CA LEU A 392 -14.66 13.04 -13.53
C LEU A 392 -14.85 13.44 -14.99
N ALA A 393 -14.25 12.70 -15.92
CA ALA A 393 -14.40 12.92 -17.36
C ALA A 393 -15.84 12.73 -17.84
N HIS A 394 -16.54 11.72 -17.30
CA HIS A 394 -17.96 11.49 -17.58
C HIS A 394 -18.83 12.64 -17.06
N LEU A 395 -18.55 13.13 -15.85
CA LEU A 395 -19.27 14.25 -15.24
C LEU A 395 -19.05 15.58 -15.98
N ALA A 396 -17.80 15.87 -16.36
CA ALA A 396 -17.44 17.07 -17.09
C ALA A 396 -17.95 17.04 -18.55
N GLY A 397 -18.25 15.86 -19.07
CA GLY A 397 -18.76 15.67 -20.43
C GLY A 397 -17.74 16.02 -21.52
N PRO A 398 -18.15 15.99 -22.79
CA PRO A 398 -17.24 16.08 -23.93
C PRO A 398 -16.55 17.45 -24.10
N GLN A 399 -17.06 18.49 -23.45
CA GLN A 399 -16.46 19.84 -23.46
C GLN A 399 -15.53 20.07 -22.27
N GLY A 400 -15.59 19.23 -21.25
CA GLY A 400 -14.69 19.28 -20.09
C GLY A 400 -13.42 18.47 -20.32
N HIS A 401 -12.43 18.68 -19.45
CA HIS A 401 -11.14 18.01 -19.54
C HIS A 401 -10.61 17.68 -18.15
N VAL A 402 -10.04 16.48 -17.99
CA VAL A 402 -9.41 16.04 -16.75
C VAL A 402 -7.91 15.87 -16.95
N THR A 403 -7.11 16.58 -16.17
CA THR A 403 -5.70 16.24 -15.97
C THR A 403 -5.60 15.43 -14.67
N THR A 404 -5.02 14.23 -14.73
CA THR A 404 -4.78 13.41 -13.53
C THR A 404 -3.28 13.16 -13.35
N ILE A 405 -2.77 13.33 -12.13
CA ILE A 405 -1.34 13.26 -11.82
C ILE A 405 -1.05 12.17 -10.82
N ASP A 406 0.01 11.41 -11.04
CA ASP A 406 0.61 10.54 -10.03
C ASP A 406 2.14 10.66 -10.06
N VAL A 407 2.80 10.40 -8.93
CA VAL A 407 4.26 10.44 -8.82
C VAL A 407 4.91 9.16 -9.35
N ASP A 408 4.14 8.07 -9.36
CA ASP A 408 4.60 6.74 -9.72
C ASP A 408 4.32 6.45 -11.21
N GLU A 409 5.38 6.35 -12.03
CA GLU A 409 5.27 6.17 -13.49
C GLU A 409 4.48 4.92 -13.90
N ASP A 410 4.65 3.81 -13.16
CA ASP A 410 3.93 2.56 -13.40
C ASP A 410 2.41 2.70 -13.16
N LEU A 411 1.99 3.53 -12.19
CA LEU A 411 0.58 3.84 -11.97
C LEU A 411 0.01 4.70 -13.10
N VAL A 412 0.77 5.69 -13.57
CA VAL A 412 0.34 6.54 -14.69
C VAL A 412 0.16 5.73 -15.97
N ASP A 413 1.08 4.82 -16.28
CA ASP A 413 0.97 3.96 -17.47
C ASP A 413 -0.20 2.96 -17.37
N GLY A 414 -0.45 2.41 -16.17
CA GLY A 414 -1.64 1.62 -15.88
C GLY A 414 -2.93 2.44 -16.10
N ALA A 415 -3.01 3.64 -15.53
CA ALA A 415 -4.14 4.53 -15.68
C ALA A 415 -4.39 4.89 -17.15
N ARG A 416 -3.35 5.21 -17.93
CA ARG A 416 -3.47 5.47 -19.39
C ARG A 416 -4.08 4.28 -20.12
N THR A 417 -3.62 3.07 -19.79
CA THR A 417 -4.11 1.84 -20.41
C THR A 417 -5.58 1.60 -20.08
N HIS A 418 -5.97 1.75 -18.82
CA HIS A 418 -7.36 1.57 -18.39
C HIS A 418 -8.29 2.64 -18.99
N LEU A 419 -7.86 3.90 -19.00
CA LEU A 419 -8.61 5.01 -19.59
C LEU A 419 -8.83 4.81 -21.09
N ALA A 420 -7.80 4.40 -21.83
CA ALA A 420 -7.90 4.09 -23.25
C ALA A 420 -8.86 2.91 -23.50
N THR A 421 -8.77 1.86 -22.67
CA THR A 421 -9.65 0.68 -22.75
C THR A 421 -11.12 1.04 -22.47
N ALA A 422 -11.36 1.96 -21.53
CA ALA A 422 -12.69 2.50 -21.22
C ALA A 422 -13.19 3.53 -22.24
N GLY A 423 -12.40 3.87 -23.26
CA GLY A 423 -12.77 4.86 -24.29
C GLY A 423 -12.79 6.31 -23.81
N CYS A 424 -12.12 6.63 -22.69
CA CYS A 424 -12.03 7.98 -22.18
C CYS A 424 -11.05 8.82 -23.03
N THR A 425 -11.57 9.82 -23.75
CA THR A 425 -10.78 10.66 -24.67
C THR A 425 -10.45 12.04 -24.13
N ASN A 426 -11.14 12.49 -23.08
CA ASN A 426 -10.99 13.81 -22.45
C ASN A 426 -10.20 13.75 -21.12
N VAL A 427 -9.31 12.76 -20.96
CA VAL A 427 -8.43 12.61 -19.80
C VAL A 427 -6.97 12.59 -20.23
N GLN A 428 -6.12 13.35 -19.53
CA GLN A 428 -4.67 13.31 -19.66
C GLN A 428 -4.03 12.86 -18.33
N ALA A 429 -3.33 11.73 -18.36
CA ALA A 429 -2.58 11.22 -17.19
C ALA A 429 -1.09 11.57 -17.30
N LEU A 430 -0.51 12.16 -16.25
CA LEU A 430 0.87 12.68 -16.22
C LEU A 430 1.65 12.16 -14.99
N THR A 431 2.92 11.81 -15.21
CA THR A 431 3.85 11.45 -14.12
C THR A 431 4.55 12.69 -13.59
N ARG A 432 4.08 13.23 -12.45
CA ARG A 432 4.57 14.47 -11.83
C ARG A 432 4.33 14.47 -10.32
N ASP A 433 4.99 15.38 -9.60
CA ASP A 433 4.65 15.66 -8.20
C ASP A 433 3.33 16.44 -8.11
N GLY A 434 2.28 15.79 -7.63
CA GLY A 434 0.95 16.40 -7.49
C GLY A 434 0.89 17.54 -6.46
N ALA A 435 1.83 17.64 -5.53
CA ALA A 435 1.86 18.76 -4.58
C ALA A 435 2.15 20.11 -5.27
N LEU A 436 2.78 20.08 -6.46
CA LEU A 436 3.03 21.26 -7.30
C LEU A 436 1.86 21.59 -8.25
N GLY A 437 0.83 20.73 -8.30
CA GLY A 437 -0.26 20.84 -9.26
C GLY A 437 0.21 20.71 -10.72
N HIS A 438 -0.47 21.40 -11.63
CA HIS A 438 -0.11 21.48 -13.05
C HIS A 438 -0.38 22.89 -13.59
N PRO A 439 0.56 23.82 -13.40
CA PRO A 439 0.37 25.21 -13.78
C PRO A 439 0.10 25.39 -15.29
N GLU A 440 0.61 24.49 -16.15
CA GLU A 440 0.40 24.57 -17.59
C GLU A 440 -1.07 24.31 -18.02
N GLY A 441 -1.84 23.62 -17.18
CA GLY A 441 -3.28 23.38 -17.41
C GLY A 441 -4.20 24.31 -16.63
N ALA A 442 -3.65 25.16 -15.75
CA ALA A 442 -4.41 26.14 -14.98
C ALA A 442 -5.00 27.26 -15.88
N PRO A 443 -6.07 27.96 -15.45
CA PRO A 443 -6.82 27.72 -14.21
C PRO A 443 -7.76 26.49 -14.31
N TYR A 444 -8.04 25.90 -13.15
CA TYR A 444 -8.96 24.76 -13.00
C TYR A 444 -10.27 25.17 -12.32
N ASP A 445 -11.40 24.69 -12.83
CA ASP A 445 -12.70 24.88 -12.20
C ASP A 445 -12.83 24.01 -10.95
N ARG A 446 -12.21 22.82 -10.98
CA ARG A 446 -12.20 21.85 -9.89
C ARG A 446 -10.81 21.27 -9.69
N ILE A 447 -10.38 21.19 -8.44
CA ILE A 447 -9.21 20.42 -8.05
C ILE A 447 -9.64 19.40 -7.01
N ILE A 448 -9.27 18.14 -7.19
CA ILE A 448 -9.54 17.07 -6.25
C ILE A 448 -8.26 16.29 -5.95
N ALA A 449 -7.93 16.19 -4.66
CA ALA A 449 -6.91 15.26 -4.20
C ALA A 449 -7.57 13.94 -3.82
N THR A 450 -7.08 12.84 -4.39
CA THR A 450 -7.41 11.46 -4.01
C THR A 450 -6.28 10.86 -3.15
N VAL A 451 -5.60 11.74 -2.41
CA VAL A 451 -4.53 11.48 -1.46
C VAL A 451 -4.72 12.42 -0.26
N GLY A 452 -4.28 11.97 0.91
CA GLY A 452 -4.33 12.72 2.16
C GLY A 452 -3.25 13.80 2.21
N ALA A 453 -3.61 15.02 2.61
CA ALA A 453 -2.66 16.13 2.78
C ALA A 453 -2.62 16.62 4.23
N HIS A 454 -1.42 16.84 4.76
CA HIS A 454 -1.23 17.58 6.02
C HIS A 454 -0.78 19.01 5.73
N GLY A 455 -1.77 19.89 5.66
CA GLY A 455 -1.61 21.23 5.11
C GLY A 455 -1.87 21.24 3.61
N ILE A 456 -2.43 22.35 3.13
CA ILE A 456 -2.86 22.49 1.74
C ILE A 456 -1.74 23.17 0.92
N PRO A 457 -1.15 22.51 -0.09
CA PRO A 457 -0.21 23.16 -1.01
C PRO A 457 -0.79 24.43 -1.63
N HIS A 458 -0.04 25.54 -1.53
CA HIS A 458 -0.43 26.83 -2.12
C HIS A 458 -0.68 26.71 -3.63
N ALA A 459 0.10 25.88 -4.33
CA ALA A 459 -0.07 25.60 -5.74
C ALA A 459 -1.50 25.15 -6.10
N TRP A 460 -2.18 24.40 -5.23
CA TRP A 460 -3.57 23.98 -5.48
C TRP A 460 -4.52 25.17 -5.39
N LEU A 461 -4.33 26.07 -4.43
CA LEU A 461 -5.14 27.27 -4.27
C LEU A 461 -4.91 28.27 -5.40
N ASP A 462 -3.64 28.45 -5.81
CA ASP A 462 -3.22 29.42 -6.83
C ASP A 462 -3.62 29.02 -8.25
N GLN A 463 -3.86 27.72 -8.50
CA GLN A 463 -4.24 27.19 -9.81
C GLN A 463 -5.76 27.09 -10.02
N LEU A 464 -6.57 27.44 -9.02
CA LEU A 464 -8.02 27.48 -9.17
C LEU A 464 -8.48 28.72 -9.94
N ALA A 465 -9.49 28.53 -10.79
CA ALA A 465 -10.25 29.63 -11.39
C ALA A 465 -11.00 30.43 -10.31
N PRO A 466 -11.39 31.68 -10.58
CA PRO A 466 -12.36 32.39 -9.74
C PRO A 466 -13.65 31.57 -9.58
N GLY A 467 -14.08 31.33 -8.35
CA GLY A 467 -15.23 30.44 -8.06
C GLY A 467 -14.93 28.95 -8.19
N GLY A 468 -13.67 28.57 -8.45
CA GLY A 468 -13.23 27.20 -8.47
C GLY A 468 -13.22 26.57 -7.07
N ARG A 469 -13.34 25.25 -7.03
CA ARG A 469 -13.43 24.46 -5.78
C ARG A 469 -12.28 23.48 -5.64
N LEU A 470 -11.64 23.47 -4.47
CA LEU A 470 -10.70 22.43 -4.06
C LEU A 470 -11.40 21.42 -3.15
N LEU A 471 -11.27 20.13 -3.43
CA LEU A 471 -11.64 19.06 -2.51
C LEU A 471 -10.42 18.27 -2.09
N VAL A 472 -10.17 18.18 -0.78
CA VAL A 472 -8.98 17.50 -0.23
C VAL A 472 -9.33 16.68 1.00
N PRO A 473 -8.94 15.40 1.06
CA PRO A 473 -8.82 14.65 2.30
C PRO A 473 -7.71 15.27 3.16
N GLN A 474 -8.09 16.07 4.14
CA GLN A 474 -7.17 16.84 4.95
C GLN A 474 -7.00 16.22 6.33
N ARG A 475 -5.76 15.91 6.71
CA ARG A 475 -5.42 15.60 8.10
C ARG A 475 -5.28 16.90 8.88
N LEU A 476 -6.14 17.06 9.88
CA LEU A 476 -6.16 18.25 10.72
C LEU A 476 -5.10 18.13 11.82
N LYS A 477 -5.33 17.26 12.80
CA LYS A 477 -4.44 17.06 13.95
C LYS A 477 -4.50 15.61 14.43
N GLY A 478 -3.39 15.11 14.97
CA GLY A 478 -3.25 13.67 15.24
C GLY A 478 -3.44 12.88 13.94
N SER A 479 -4.34 11.90 13.95
CA SER A 479 -4.73 11.08 12.79
C SER A 479 -6.11 11.41 12.23
N VAL A 480 -6.86 12.35 12.83
CA VAL A 480 -8.20 12.71 12.34
C VAL A 480 -8.10 13.46 11.02
N ALA A 481 -8.82 12.95 10.03
CA ALA A 481 -8.89 13.51 8.69
C ALA A 481 -10.34 13.61 8.22
N ARG A 482 -10.59 14.58 7.34
CA ARG A 482 -11.90 14.86 6.72
C ARG A 482 -11.71 15.27 5.27
N SER A 483 -12.62 14.90 4.37
CA SER A 483 -12.66 15.50 3.03
C SER A 483 -13.36 16.85 3.11
N VAL A 484 -12.61 17.94 2.88
CA VAL A 484 -13.10 19.31 2.97
C VAL A 484 -13.13 19.94 1.58
N ALA A 485 -14.30 20.47 1.22
CA ALA A 485 -14.47 21.26 0.01
C ALA A 485 -14.26 22.75 0.33
N TRP A 486 -13.35 23.40 -0.37
CA TRP A 486 -12.94 24.78 -0.18
C TRP A 486 -13.32 25.64 -1.37
N GLU A 487 -13.86 26.82 -1.11
CA GLU A 487 -14.04 27.89 -2.09
C GLU A 487 -13.57 29.23 -1.53
N ARG A 488 -13.22 30.14 -2.44
CA ARG A 488 -12.77 31.47 -2.07
C ARG A 488 -13.93 32.45 -2.08
N HIS A 489 -14.36 32.90 -0.90
CA HIS A 489 -15.42 33.90 -0.71
C HIS A 489 -14.83 35.12 0.00
N ASP A 490 -15.07 36.33 -0.53
CA ASP A 490 -14.54 37.59 0.01
C ASP A 490 -13.04 37.57 0.31
N GLY A 491 -12.27 36.92 -0.58
CA GLY A 491 -10.83 36.79 -0.47
C GLY A 491 -10.33 35.69 0.47
N ARG A 492 -11.22 35.04 1.23
CA ARG A 492 -10.91 33.99 2.22
C ARG A 492 -11.30 32.61 1.70
N TRP A 493 -10.53 31.59 2.08
CA TRP A 493 -10.85 30.20 1.75
C TRP A 493 -11.68 29.58 2.87
N VAL A 494 -12.93 29.27 2.59
CA VAL A 494 -13.90 28.75 3.55
C VAL A 494 -14.43 27.40 3.10
N SER A 495 -14.77 26.54 4.05
CA SER A 495 -15.34 25.23 3.76
C SER A 495 -16.79 25.33 3.32
N LEU A 496 -17.16 24.61 2.27
CA LEU A 496 -18.56 24.40 1.88
C LEU A 496 -19.15 23.11 2.46
N SER A 497 -18.33 22.10 2.63
CA SER A 497 -18.71 20.82 3.22
C SER A 497 -17.48 20.13 3.81
N SER A 498 -17.72 19.23 4.76
CA SER A 498 -16.68 18.48 5.44
C SER A 498 -17.22 17.14 5.90
N GLU A 499 -16.62 16.05 5.45
CA GLU A 499 -17.11 14.68 5.69
C GLU A 499 -15.99 13.83 6.28
N MET A 500 -16.30 12.94 7.24
CA MET A 500 -15.29 12.07 7.83
C MET A 500 -14.74 11.10 6.77
N ASN A 501 -13.43 11.16 6.55
CA ASN A 501 -12.79 10.43 5.47
C ASN A 501 -11.29 10.30 5.71
N THR A 502 -10.68 9.19 5.29
CA THR A 502 -9.22 8.98 5.42
C THR A 502 -8.66 8.41 4.14
N PHE A 503 -7.60 9.03 3.66
CA PHE A 503 -6.85 8.60 2.48
C PHE A 503 -5.41 8.27 2.82
N MET A 504 -4.76 7.57 1.90
CA MET A 504 -3.33 7.35 1.92
C MET A 504 -2.62 8.69 1.79
N PRO A 505 -1.55 8.97 2.56
CA PRO A 505 -0.92 10.28 2.56
C PRO A 505 -0.22 10.58 1.23
N LEU A 506 -0.02 11.87 0.93
CA LEU A 506 1.04 12.32 0.02
C LEU A 506 2.37 11.74 0.50
N ARG A 507 3.25 11.39 -0.46
CA ARG A 507 4.53 10.73 -0.18
C ARG A 507 5.64 11.45 -0.94
N ARG A 508 6.83 11.54 -0.32
CA ARG A 508 8.09 11.95 -0.95
C ARG A 508 8.05 13.37 -1.52
N GLY A 509 7.69 14.37 -0.72
CA GLY A 509 7.70 15.76 -1.20
C GLY A 509 7.00 16.79 -0.33
N ILE A 510 6.39 17.79 -0.97
CA ILE A 510 5.64 18.85 -0.28
C ILE A 510 4.35 18.27 0.30
N ALA A 511 4.04 18.65 1.54
CA ALA A 511 2.89 18.14 2.30
C ALA A 511 2.90 16.62 2.55
N ASP A 512 4.09 16.01 2.56
CA ASP A 512 4.30 14.62 3.01
C ASP A 512 3.77 14.42 4.44
N ASP A 513 3.16 13.27 4.68
CA ASP A 513 2.56 12.90 5.96
C ASP A 513 3.14 11.56 6.45
N ASP A 514 4.46 11.55 6.63
CA ASP A 514 5.22 10.43 7.18
C ASP A 514 4.65 10.01 8.55
N ARG A 515 4.58 8.70 8.76
CA ARG A 515 4.08 8.11 10.02
C ARG A 515 5.11 7.17 10.63
N ARG A 516 5.23 7.23 11.94
CA ARG A 516 6.04 6.32 12.76
C ARG A 516 5.13 5.42 13.58
N VAL A 517 5.62 4.25 13.90
CA VAL A 517 4.88 3.28 14.71
C VAL A 517 5.59 3.12 16.05
N VAL A 518 4.86 3.40 17.14
CA VAL A 518 5.35 3.31 18.51
C VAL A 518 4.66 2.12 19.19
N PRO A 519 5.39 1.09 19.65
CA PRO A 519 4.79 -0.01 20.40
C PRO A 519 4.26 0.47 21.75
N LEU A 520 3.05 0.03 22.11
CA LEU A 520 2.39 0.37 23.37
C LEU A 520 2.32 -0.82 24.34
N SER A 521 2.28 -2.04 23.81
CA SER A 521 2.36 -3.29 24.58
C SER A 521 3.76 -3.89 24.52
N ALA A 522 4.16 -4.66 25.54
CA ALA A 522 5.47 -5.30 25.59
C ALA A 522 5.73 -6.26 24.42
N ASP A 523 4.69 -6.93 23.92
CA ASP A 523 4.75 -7.83 22.76
C ASP A 523 4.69 -7.09 21.40
N GLY A 524 4.52 -5.77 21.40
CA GLY A 524 4.40 -4.94 20.20
C GLY A 524 3.12 -5.16 19.39
N SER A 525 2.13 -5.91 19.91
CA SER A 525 0.87 -6.18 19.22
C SER A 525 -0.04 -4.94 19.14
N VAL A 526 -0.05 -4.12 20.21
CA VAL A 526 -0.75 -2.84 20.26
C VAL A 526 0.24 -1.70 20.01
N ARG A 527 -0.07 -0.84 19.04
CA ARG A 527 0.87 0.18 18.53
C ARG A 527 0.17 1.50 18.25
N LEU A 528 0.84 2.61 18.46
CA LEU A 528 0.40 3.95 18.08
C LEU A 528 1.01 4.33 16.73
N GLN A 529 0.20 4.79 15.77
CA GLN A 529 0.66 5.29 14.47
C GLN A 529 0.72 6.83 14.51
N THR A 530 1.89 7.36 14.83
CA THR A 530 2.11 8.77 15.11
C THR A 530 2.58 9.53 13.87
N PRO A 531 2.13 10.77 13.63
CA PRO A 531 2.75 11.63 12.61
C PRO A 531 4.23 11.88 12.92
N ALA A 532 5.11 11.82 11.91
CA ALA A 532 6.56 11.90 12.10
C ALA A 532 7.06 13.25 12.66
N GLY A 533 6.33 14.33 12.41
CA GLY A 533 6.63 15.67 12.92
C GLY A 533 6.20 15.91 14.38
N GLN A 534 5.46 14.98 14.99
CA GLN A 534 5.02 15.10 16.38
C GLN A 534 6.04 14.47 17.32
N HIS A 535 6.49 15.23 18.32
CA HIS A 535 7.41 14.72 19.33
C HIS A 535 6.64 13.82 20.32
N ILE A 536 6.89 12.51 20.25
CA ILE A 536 6.33 11.50 21.15
C ILE A 536 7.48 10.69 21.72
N ASP A 537 7.52 10.59 23.05
CA ASP A 537 8.49 9.80 23.78
C ASP A 537 8.10 8.32 23.70
N ALA A 538 8.74 7.61 22.76
CA ALA A 538 8.46 6.19 22.51
C ALA A 538 8.88 5.30 23.68
N ASP A 539 9.98 5.64 24.36
CA ASP A 539 10.50 4.86 25.47
C ASP A 539 9.59 4.97 26.70
N ALA A 540 9.03 6.16 26.94
CA ALA A 540 8.04 6.36 28.00
C ALA A 540 6.71 5.63 27.76
N LEU A 541 6.37 5.32 26.50
CA LEU A 541 5.13 4.62 26.11
C LEU A 541 5.30 3.10 25.96
N ALA A 542 6.54 2.59 25.93
CA ALA A 542 6.80 1.17 25.78
C ALA A 542 6.22 0.38 26.98
N GLY A 543 5.33 -0.58 26.70
CA GLY A 543 4.66 -1.37 27.73
C GLY A 543 3.69 -0.58 28.61
N VAL A 544 3.28 0.63 28.19
CA VAL A 544 2.37 1.47 28.98
C VAL A 544 1.04 0.77 29.29
N LEU A 545 0.57 -0.11 28.39
CA LEU A 545 -0.69 -0.84 28.57
C LEU A 545 -0.64 -1.90 29.68
N ASP A 546 0.56 -2.31 30.11
CA ASP A 546 0.74 -3.25 31.22
C ASP A 546 0.59 -2.54 32.60
N GLN A 547 0.57 -1.21 32.61
CA GLN A 547 0.36 -0.42 33.81
C GLN A 547 -1.13 -0.37 34.20
N PRO A 548 -1.46 -0.14 35.48
CA PRO A 548 -2.84 -0.01 35.93
C PRO A 548 -3.62 1.01 35.10
N ARG A 549 -4.88 0.70 34.83
CA ARG A 549 -5.77 1.57 34.06
C ARG A 549 -6.64 2.44 34.96
N THR A 550 -6.88 3.66 34.51
CA THR A 550 -7.91 4.57 35.04
C THR A 550 -9.05 4.68 34.05
N GLU A 551 -10.29 4.71 34.56
CA GLU A 551 -11.48 4.84 33.73
C GLU A 551 -12.24 6.14 34.06
N LYS A 552 -12.60 6.91 33.03
CA LYS A 552 -13.45 8.10 33.13
C LYS A 552 -14.63 7.95 32.18
N TRP A 553 -15.77 7.55 32.73
CA TRP A 553 -17.03 7.47 32.00
C TRP A 553 -17.69 8.85 31.91
N THR A 554 -18.16 9.21 30.72
CA THR A 554 -18.50 10.61 30.41
C THR A 554 -19.97 10.95 30.60
N GLY A 555 -20.85 9.96 30.63
CA GLY A 555 -22.30 10.14 30.52
C GLY A 555 -22.79 10.42 29.09
N MET A 556 -21.90 10.74 28.16
CA MET A 556 -22.25 10.95 26.76
C MET A 556 -22.65 9.62 26.12
N THR A 557 -23.87 9.54 25.61
CA THR A 557 -24.37 8.35 24.90
C THR A 557 -24.56 8.58 23.39
N VAL A 558 -24.52 7.48 22.64
CA VAL A 558 -24.89 7.42 21.22
C VAL A 558 -25.81 6.25 20.93
N ARG A 559 -26.68 6.40 19.94
CA ARG A 559 -27.50 5.32 19.40
C ARG A 559 -26.67 4.36 18.56
N ALA A 560 -27.20 3.16 18.31
CA ALA A 560 -26.63 2.29 17.30
C ALA A 560 -26.62 3.01 15.92
N MET A 561 -25.48 2.95 15.22
CA MET A 561 -25.24 3.59 13.93
C MET A 561 -25.15 5.13 13.92
N GLU A 562 -25.27 5.80 15.07
CA GLU A 562 -24.99 7.24 15.18
C GLU A 562 -23.47 7.49 15.10
N SER A 563 -23.04 8.38 14.21
CA SER A 563 -21.63 8.74 14.04
C SER A 563 -21.20 9.75 15.11
N PRO A 564 -20.17 9.47 15.92
CA PRO A 564 -19.63 10.41 16.89
C PRO A 564 -18.47 11.24 16.32
N GLU A 565 -18.36 11.36 15.00
CA GLU A 565 -17.23 11.99 14.31
C GLU A 565 -16.98 13.46 14.73
N TRP A 566 -18.05 14.20 15.05
CA TRP A 566 -17.94 15.58 15.51
C TRP A 566 -17.39 15.66 16.93
N MET A 567 -17.74 14.70 17.79
CA MET A 567 -17.11 14.55 19.10
C MET A 567 -15.61 14.27 18.95
N GLU A 568 -15.24 13.33 18.07
CA GLU A 568 -13.83 13.00 17.82
C GLU A 568 -13.03 14.22 17.30
N LEU A 569 -13.63 15.03 16.41
CA LEU A 569 -13.02 16.27 15.94
C LEU A 569 -12.83 17.28 17.08
N PHE A 570 -13.86 17.52 17.89
CA PHE A 570 -13.79 18.47 18.99
C PHE A 570 -12.74 18.07 20.02
N VAL A 571 -12.71 16.80 20.41
CA VAL A 571 -11.68 16.25 21.32
C VAL A 571 -10.30 16.41 20.71
N THR A 572 -10.15 16.11 19.42
CA THR A 572 -8.87 16.26 18.70
C THR A 572 -8.36 17.70 18.74
N CYS A 573 -9.24 18.69 18.55
CA CYS A 573 -8.88 20.10 18.65
C CYS A 573 -8.52 20.50 20.10
N SER A 574 -9.19 19.91 21.09
CA SER A 574 -9.07 20.26 22.51
C SER A 574 -7.84 19.69 23.21
N VAL A 575 -7.23 18.62 22.68
CA VAL A 575 -6.06 17.97 23.29
C VAL A 575 -4.76 18.26 22.52
N PRO A 576 -3.62 18.51 23.18
CA PRO A 576 -2.36 18.85 22.52
C PRO A 576 -1.90 17.83 21.48
N SER A 577 -2.00 16.53 21.78
CA SER A 577 -1.60 15.47 20.85
C SER A 577 -2.55 15.28 19.66
N GLY A 578 -3.77 15.81 19.76
CA GLY A 578 -4.92 15.29 19.01
C GLY A 578 -5.22 13.83 19.35
N LEU A 579 -6.21 13.27 18.66
CA LEU A 579 -6.46 11.82 18.65
C LEU A 579 -5.60 11.15 17.58
N ILE A 580 -4.80 10.18 17.97
CA ILE A 580 -3.84 9.45 17.13
C ILE A 580 -4.30 8.01 16.96
N ARG A 581 -4.16 7.46 15.77
CA ARG A 581 -4.56 6.08 15.47
C ARG A 581 -3.74 5.08 16.28
N MET A 582 -4.44 4.21 16.99
CA MET A 582 -3.96 3.05 17.72
C MET A 582 -4.35 1.78 16.96
N LEU A 583 -3.40 0.91 16.72
CA LEU A 583 -3.55 -0.35 15.99
C LEU A 583 -3.48 -1.48 17.00
N PHE A 584 -4.48 -2.37 17.02
CA PHE A 584 -4.49 -3.54 17.89
C PHE A 584 -5.20 -4.72 17.21
N PRO A 585 -4.77 -5.97 17.48
CA PRO A 585 -5.47 -7.17 17.01
C PRO A 585 -6.73 -7.44 17.85
N PRO A 586 -7.71 -8.22 17.34
CA PRO A 586 -8.88 -8.62 18.12
C PRO A 586 -8.56 -9.29 19.47
N THR A 587 -7.43 -10.00 19.54
CA THR A 587 -6.96 -10.69 20.75
C THR A 587 -6.55 -9.75 21.89
N ALA A 588 -6.34 -8.45 21.61
CA ALA A 588 -6.03 -7.46 22.63
C ALA A 588 -7.26 -7.00 23.44
N LYS A 589 -8.48 -7.27 22.96
CA LYS A 589 -9.72 -6.89 23.65
C LYS A 589 -9.96 -7.79 24.87
N GLY A 590 -10.36 -7.19 25.98
CA GLY A 590 -10.59 -7.89 27.26
C GLY A 590 -9.31 -8.39 27.95
N THR A 591 -8.14 -8.14 27.35
CA THR A 591 -6.82 -8.53 27.89
C THR A 591 -5.99 -7.29 28.17
N LEU A 592 -5.40 -6.69 27.12
CA LEU A 592 -4.63 -5.44 27.19
C LEU A 592 -5.54 -4.20 27.15
N LEU A 593 -6.68 -4.31 26.46
CA LEU A 593 -7.68 -3.26 26.32
C LEU A 593 -8.98 -3.68 27.02
N THR A 594 -9.93 -2.74 27.15
CA THR A 594 -11.30 -3.05 27.57
C THR A 594 -11.98 -4.06 26.64
N ASP A 595 -13.16 -4.56 27.02
CA ASP A 595 -13.93 -5.48 26.18
C ASP A 595 -14.42 -4.82 24.87
N ASP A 596 -14.80 -3.52 24.92
CA ASP A 596 -15.23 -2.75 23.75
C ASP A 596 -14.45 -1.43 23.61
N PRO A 597 -13.17 -1.46 23.20
CA PRO A 597 -12.46 -0.25 22.80
C PRO A 597 -13.17 0.35 21.58
N TYR A 598 -13.21 1.67 21.49
CA TYR A 598 -13.96 2.35 20.45
C TYR A 598 -13.39 2.00 19.05
N PRO A 599 -14.22 1.64 18.04
CA PRO A 599 -13.73 1.06 16.79
C PRO A 599 -12.84 1.95 15.90
N SER A 600 -12.86 3.29 16.06
CA SER A 600 -11.89 4.16 15.37
C SER A 600 -10.47 3.96 15.90
N SER A 601 -10.35 3.34 17.09
CA SER A 601 -9.11 2.98 17.76
C SER A 601 -8.19 4.18 17.90
N THR A 602 -8.66 5.28 18.48
CA THR A 602 -7.85 6.49 18.67
C THR A 602 -7.40 6.71 20.11
N ALA A 603 -6.23 7.32 20.27
CA ALA A 603 -5.60 7.58 21.54
C ALA A 603 -5.02 9.00 21.65
N ALA A 604 -5.00 9.57 22.85
CA ALA A 604 -4.25 10.80 23.16
C ALA A 604 -3.05 10.47 24.06
N VAL A 605 -1.98 11.25 23.93
CA VAL A 605 -0.72 11.03 24.67
C VAL A 605 -0.19 12.32 25.28
N ASP A 606 0.41 12.22 26.48
CA ASP A 606 1.11 13.33 27.13
C ASP A 606 2.18 12.80 28.11
N LYS A 607 3.45 13.17 27.93
CA LYS A 607 4.58 12.90 28.85
C LYS A 607 4.64 11.47 29.45
N GLY A 608 4.28 10.45 28.68
CA GLY A 608 4.28 9.04 29.09
C GLY A 608 2.92 8.46 29.49
N ALA A 609 1.88 9.30 29.58
CA ALA A 609 0.49 8.84 29.66
C ALA A 609 -0.06 8.53 28.26
N LEU A 610 -0.89 7.50 28.20
CA LEU A 610 -1.72 7.14 27.06
C LEU A 610 -3.19 7.13 27.51
N THR A 611 -4.09 7.62 26.67
CA THR A 611 -5.53 7.37 26.81
C THR A 611 -6.11 6.81 25.53
N TYR A 612 -7.16 6.00 25.60
CA TYR A 612 -7.97 5.60 24.46
C TYR A 612 -9.47 5.67 24.77
N LEU A 613 -10.28 5.79 23.72
CA LEU A 613 -11.74 5.81 23.86
C LEU A 613 -12.28 4.38 23.97
N ALA A 614 -13.25 4.17 24.86
CA ALA A 614 -13.96 2.91 25.03
C ALA A 614 -15.48 3.17 25.09
N ARG A 615 -16.26 2.11 24.91
CA ARG A 615 -17.71 2.17 25.08
C ARG A 615 -18.20 1.11 26.06
N ARG A 616 -19.35 1.38 26.67
CA ARG A 616 -20.15 0.37 27.36
C ARG A 616 -21.62 0.54 27.03
N LEU A 617 -22.39 -0.53 27.16
CA LEU A 617 -23.84 -0.45 27.02
C LEU A 617 -24.40 0.37 28.19
N SER A 618 -25.18 1.41 27.87
CA SER A 618 -25.88 2.20 28.87
C SER A 618 -27.03 1.38 29.48
N PRO A 619 -27.33 1.50 30.78
CA PRO A 619 -28.55 0.97 31.37
C PRO A 619 -29.80 1.66 30.81
N GLU A 620 -29.66 2.88 30.30
CA GLU A 620 -30.72 3.63 29.65
C GLU A 620 -30.93 3.16 28.20
N LYS A 621 -32.16 3.34 27.70
CA LYS A 621 -32.56 3.00 26.34
C LYS A 621 -33.16 4.20 25.64
N THR A 622 -33.17 4.18 24.31
CA THR A 622 -33.95 5.18 23.55
C THR A 622 -35.44 5.05 23.90
N PRO A 623 -36.27 6.10 23.66
CA PRO A 623 -37.72 6.01 23.87
C PRO A 623 -38.37 4.82 23.14
N GLU A 624 -37.80 4.41 22.01
CA GLU A 624 -38.24 3.27 21.19
C GLU A 624 -37.66 1.91 21.66
N GLY A 625 -36.94 1.88 22.78
CA GLY A 625 -36.32 0.68 23.33
C GLY A 625 -34.97 0.30 22.71
N GLY A 626 -34.37 1.17 21.90
CA GLY A 626 -33.06 0.96 21.28
C GLY A 626 -31.90 1.00 22.27
N LYS A 627 -30.78 0.36 21.90
CA LYS A 627 -29.54 0.36 22.71
C LYS A 627 -28.86 1.74 22.64
N LEU A 628 -28.36 2.19 23.79
CA LEU A 628 -27.47 3.35 23.91
C LEU A 628 -26.09 2.89 24.37
N TRP A 629 -25.05 3.50 23.82
CA TRP A 629 -23.66 3.24 24.19
C TRP A 629 -23.06 4.48 24.82
N GLU A 630 -22.57 4.36 26.05
CA GLU A 630 -21.87 5.43 26.76
C GLU A 630 -20.38 5.42 26.38
N PHE A 631 -19.82 6.59 26.10
CA PHE A 631 -18.38 6.78 25.90
C PHE A 631 -17.63 6.92 27.21
N GLY A 632 -16.47 6.27 27.28
CA GLY A 632 -15.50 6.38 28.36
C GLY A 632 -14.10 6.61 27.81
N VAL A 633 -13.23 7.10 28.70
CA VAL A 633 -11.81 7.28 28.44
C VAL A 633 -11.04 6.37 29.37
N ILE A 634 -10.15 5.56 28.82
CA ILE A 634 -9.28 4.65 29.56
C ILE A 634 -7.86 5.19 29.48
N GLY A 635 -7.24 5.43 30.63
CA GLY A 635 -5.89 5.95 30.75
C GLY A 635 -4.91 4.91 31.30
N HIS A 636 -3.67 4.95 30.83
CA HIS A 636 -2.54 4.14 31.31
C HIS A 636 -1.29 5.01 31.41
N GLY A 637 -0.38 4.65 32.31
CA GLY A 637 0.91 5.35 32.46
C GLY A 637 0.89 6.48 33.49
N PRO A 638 2.07 7.05 33.81
CA PRO A 638 2.20 8.18 34.73
C PRO A 638 1.43 9.40 34.25
N GLY A 639 0.55 9.97 35.09
CA GLY A 639 -0.26 11.15 34.73
C GLY A 639 -1.54 10.84 33.94
N SER A 640 -1.87 9.56 33.74
CA SER A 640 -3.04 9.14 32.98
C SER A 640 -4.38 9.58 33.58
N ASP A 641 -4.47 9.77 34.91
CA ASP A 641 -5.66 10.32 35.56
C ASP A 641 -6.02 11.72 35.06
N GLU A 642 -5.01 12.59 34.93
CA GLU A 642 -5.15 13.97 34.47
C GLU A 642 -5.49 14.00 32.97
N LEU A 643 -4.76 13.22 32.16
CA LEU A 643 -5.02 13.13 30.73
C LEU A 643 -6.42 12.55 30.44
N ALA A 644 -6.83 11.50 31.15
CA ALA A 644 -8.15 10.90 30.99
C ALA A 644 -9.27 11.86 31.42
N ALA A 645 -9.06 12.62 32.51
CA ALA A 645 -10.00 13.67 32.92
C ALA A 645 -10.13 14.75 31.84
N LYS A 646 -9.01 15.23 31.28
CA LYS A 646 -9.00 16.25 30.23
C LYS A 646 -9.74 15.80 28.97
N VAL A 647 -9.51 14.57 28.50
CA VAL A 647 -10.23 14.01 27.34
C VAL A 647 -11.72 13.85 27.66
N ALA A 648 -12.06 13.32 28.85
CA ALA A 648 -13.44 13.14 29.26
C ALA A 648 -14.20 14.47 29.38
N ASP A 649 -13.56 15.51 29.90
CA ASP A 649 -14.15 16.84 30.02
C ASP A 649 -14.33 17.51 28.65
N ALA A 650 -13.45 17.26 27.68
CA ALA A 650 -13.65 17.68 26.29
C ALA A 650 -14.88 17.00 25.67
N ILE A 651 -15.07 15.69 25.90
CA ILE A 651 -16.26 14.95 25.45
C ILE A 651 -17.52 15.55 26.07
N ARG A 652 -17.55 15.76 27.40
CA ARG A 652 -18.71 16.35 28.09
C ARG A 652 -19.01 17.78 27.64
N THR A 653 -17.97 18.54 27.31
CA THR A 653 -18.14 19.91 26.81
C THR A 653 -18.75 19.90 25.42
N TRP A 654 -18.24 19.07 24.51
CA TRP A 654 -18.87 18.86 23.21
C TRP A 654 -20.33 18.42 23.35
N ASP A 655 -20.59 17.43 24.19
CA ASP A 655 -21.92 16.86 24.43
C ASP A 655 -22.94 17.91 24.89
N ARG A 656 -22.53 18.79 25.81
CA ARG A 656 -23.39 19.82 26.40
C ARG A 656 -23.59 21.04 25.49
N GLU A 657 -22.55 21.46 24.78
CA GLU A 657 -22.52 22.80 24.15
C GLU A 657 -22.52 22.76 22.61
N TYR A 658 -22.06 21.67 22.00
CA TYR A 658 -21.74 21.61 20.57
C TYR A 658 -22.32 20.39 19.83
N ARG A 659 -22.97 19.44 20.52
CA ARG A 659 -23.50 18.19 19.92
C ARG A 659 -24.39 18.42 18.70
N ASP A 660 -25.26 19.42 18.76
CA ASP A 660 -26.22 19.74 17.70
C ASP A 660 -25.65 20.72 16.65
N ARG A 661 -24.33 20.95 16.66
CA ARG A 661 -23.64 21.89 15.76
C ARG A 661 -22.68 21.14 14.84
N THR A 662 -22.45 21.73 13.67
CA THR A 662 -21.39 21.31 12.75
C THR A 662 -20.29 22.36 12.73
N ALA A 663 -19.03 21.94 12.67
CA ALA A 663 -17.93 22.89 12.55
C ALA A 663 -17.79 23.41 11.13
N SER A 664 -17.45 24.69 10.99
CA SER A 664 -16.96 25.29 9.76
C SER A 664 -15.44 25.41 9.79
N PHE A 665 -14.81 25.49 8.62
CA PHE A 665 -13.37 25.57 8.48
C PHE A 665 -12.96 26.75 7.62
N GLU A 666 -11.82 27.35 7.94
CA GLU A 666 -11.18 28.41 7.17
C GLU A 666 -9.68 28.16 7.05
N ILE A 667 -9.12 28.39 5.85
CA ILE A 667 -7.67 28.42 5.65
C ILE A 667 -7.14 29.84 5.88
N GLN A 668 -6.17 29.96 6.77
CA GLN A 668 -5.42 31.19 7.02
C GLN A 668 -3.93 30.99 6.68
N PRO A 669 -3.27 32.04 6.14
CA PRO A 669 -1.81 32.08 6.07
C PRO A 669 -1.15 31.90 7.44
N LEU A 670 0.06 31.33 7.47
CA LEU A 670 0.79 31.10 8.73
C LEU A 670 1.18 32.40 9.44
N ASP A 671 1.41 33.48 8.68
CA ASP A 671 1.74 34.83 9.15
C ASP A 671 0.52 35.67 9.53
N ALA A 672 -0.70 35.18 9.27
CA ALA A 672 -1.91 35.84 9.73
C ALA A 672 -1.94 35.89 11.28
N PRO A 673 -2.54 36.94 11.88
CA PRO A 673 -2.76 36.98 13.32
C PRO A 673 -3.44 35.70 13.82
N ALA A 674 -3.01 35.18 14.98
CA ALA A 674 -3.68 34.06 15.59
C ALA A 674 -5.17 34.40 15.80
N PRO A 675 -6.10 33.46 15.55
CA PRO A 675 -7.50 33.70 15.85
C PRO A 675 -7.65 33.99 17.35
N GLU A 676 -8.63 34.81 17.69
CA GLU A 676 -8.96 35.09 19.09
C GLU A 676 -9.25 33.78 19.82
N ASP A 677 -8.65 33.63 21.01
CA ASP A 677 -8.91 32.50 21.89
C ASP A 677 -10.32 32.65 22.49
N ARG A 678 -11.29 31.98 21.87
CA ARG A 678 -12.69 31.96 22.30
C ARG A 678 -13.25 30.54 22.28
N PRO A 679 -14.17 30.19 23.21
CA PRO A 679 -14.76 28.86 23.25
C PRO A 679 -15.36 28.43 21.90
N GLY A 680 -15.07 27.20 21.49
CA GLY A 680 -15.55 26.66 20.22
C GLY A 680 -14.76 27.10 18.99
N VAL A 681 -13.68 27.87 19.13
CA VAL A 681 -12.77 28.20 18.02
C VAL A 681 -11.39 27.62 18.29
N PHE A 682 -10.89 26.86 17.31
CA PHE A 682 -9.59 26.21 17.39
C PHE A 682 -8.71 26.57 16.20
N ALA A 683 -7.44 26.85 16.46
CA ALA A 683 -6.41 26.98 15.43
C ALA A 683 -5.60 25.69 15.33
N VAL A 684 -5.61 25.07 14.14
CA VAL A 684 -4.81 23.90 13.82
C VAL A 684 -3.73 24.30 12.81
N THR A 685 -2.50 24.41 13.27
CA THR A 685 -1.36 24.77 12.42
C THR A 685 -0.78 23.54 11.74
N THR A 686 -0.67 23.60 10.42
CA THR A 686 0.01 22.62 9.56
C THR A 686 1.33 23.21 9.05
N PRO A 687 2.19 22.45 8.35
CA PRO A 687 3.42 22.97 7.76
C PRO A 687 3.22 24.10 6.72
N LEU A 688 2.02 24.22 6.13
CA LEU A 688 1.77 25.14 5.00
C LEU A 688 0.71 26.21 5.30
N ASN A 689 -0.24 25.93 6.20
CA ASN A 689 -1.31 26.85 6.56
C ASN A 689 -1.85 26.59 7.96
N ARG A 690 -2.57 27.59 8.49
CA ARG A 690 -3.39 27.44 9.68
C ARG A 690 -4.82 27.16 9.25
N ILE A 691 -5.43 26.12 9.80
CA ILE A 691 -6.86 25.84 9.65
C ILE A 691 -7.57 26.30 10.91
N VAL A 692 -8.52 27.22 10.76
CA VAL A 692 -9.42 27.60 11.84
C VAL A 692 -10.62 26.67 11.79
N VAL A 693 -10.95 26.05 12.93
CA VAL A 693 -12.14 25.21 13.12
C VAL A 693 -13.08 25.99 14.03
N ASP A 694 -14.25 26.36 13.53
CA ASP A 694 -15.20 27.22 14.22
C ASP A 694 -16.54 26.48 14.43
N TRP A 695 -16.94 26.36 15.69
CA TRP A 695 -18.17 25.71 16.16
C TRP A 695 -19.25 26.72 16.62
N THR A 696 -19.02 28.01 16.41
CA THR A 696 -19.83 29.09 17.00
C THR A 696 -21.16 29.33 16.32
#